data_AF-A0A0A2FCZ8-F1
#
_entry.id   AF-A0A0A2FCZ8-F1
#
_cell.length_a   1.000
_cell.length_b   1.000
_cell.length_c   1.000
_cell.angle_alpha   90.00
_cell.angle_beta   90.00
_cell.angle_gamma   90.00
#
_symmetry.space_group_name_H-M   'P 1'
#
loop_
_entity.id
_entity.type
_entity.pdbx_description
1 polymer ?
#
loop_
_entity_poly.entity_id
_entity_poly.type
_entity_poly.pdbx_seq_one_letter_code
_entity_poly.pdbx_strand_id
1 'polypeptide(L)'
;MAEINSVISSLGLDEKDGLFFVEDSHWKTETSFPNRVNRLIEQRIKPKAFFCFDNKPMILFFENPQDKKQLHEAVWNFNESPIVIIIEDNNVEIFNGFKFSTETEMLEKIGGTDSLTDFSYFKIVTGKTWEQYNEQLNYKNRVDYLLLQNIKAARKVLVEQQSLNAKIANALIGKVIFSRYLIDREVKINFDGKLRTWTNDEFCNLLDTPKQIQAFFEYLEDKEKGFNGDLFPISNNEYKSISLSNYAVLKRLLKGEDIEKNQLSLFDFYDFSIIPIEFISNVYELFIGTDNQKKEGAYYTPLFLVDYILKETVDKKLSTDKHGVSCKVLDPACGSGIFLVETLRKIIEKYISTGISTESEEFKEAIKSLAKDNIYGIDKDLSAVQVAIFSIYLTLLDYLNPPAIEGFKFPILFKNNFFEADFFDKEADFNSCLKSVHFDYIIGNPPWMRGKGEKQKPLYVKYIEDRRKAENKEPAIDIGNREIAQAFVLRSADFSETETKCALIVTSKVLYNMQSRSFRTYFLHNFFIDRVFELAPVRREVFDKSNGKAISPACILFFKNSKGCNTHSNIVEHITLKPSRFFSLFKIFTINRIDFKKVQQSKLVDFDWLWKVLVYGTYLDFNYINRLKDEYSAISEYVYTESDYIIKQGIKKKDGDKKIDVSELIDWDYIDTDVKSKKLQQYFIVPDLEKWSNKEVGYVFRNQGKIATEIFTAPAILIKDGLTSEFRTVAAMLNRNGVFTDNVTSVKPLNPNAEKNLPNILILLNSDLNAYWALQTASFVGIKQERSHDSEKFSFPFIPIPNAESISSKINTLKNKYYYECKKIFNNADIIQQEIDAELQAIDKLIFNTINRTDEEKDLMEYANNITIPLIKYKNDAIKEIKYKDSFLEDYASVFIDRFKHQLDNGSEKFVVEIWHTNQIVGMFFKMVSLDENHDEIKWEKKQNNALFLSFLAKIGVEKITDKLFVQKDIRGFENNGTTFYIIKPNEKRLWHKAISYIDVDEFADAIIKAGENM
;
A
#
# COMPACT_ATOMS: atom_id res chain seq x y z
N MET A 1 30.36 -3.26 -31.30
CA MET A 1 31.07 -3.95 -30.18
C MET A 1 31.95 -3.03 -29.33
N ALA A 2 32.79 -2.14 -29.87
CA ALA A 2 33.59 -1.21 -29.03
C ALA A 2 32.82 0.02 -28.50
N GLU A 3 31.74 0.45 -29.19
CA GLU A 3 31.03 1.71 -28.88
C GLU A 3 30.04 1.57 -27.72
N ILE A 4 29.19 0.52 -27.73
CA ILE A 4 28.22 0.26 -26.64
C ILE A 4 28.88 0.03 -25.28
N ASN A 5 29.99 -0.71 -25.23
CA ASN A 5 30.72 -0.99 -23.99
C ASN A 5 31.31 0.27 -23.36
N SER A 6 31.73 1.24 -24.18
CA SER A 6 32.21 2.55 -23.72
C SER A 6 31.09 3.35 -23.06
N VAL A 7 29.91 3.40 -23.70
CA VAL A 7 28.72 4.08 -23.15
C VAL A 7 28.30 3.45 -21.83
N ILE A 8 28.17 2.12 -21.78
CA ILE A 8 27.80 1.37 -20.56
C ILE A 8 28.81 1.64 -19.43
N SER A 9 30.11 1.57 -19.74
CA SER A 9 31.16 1.82 -18.73
C SER A 9 31.09 3.26 -18.19
N SER A 10 30.76 4.24 -19.03
CA SER A 10 30.59 5.64 -18.59
C SER A 10 29.42 5.85 -17.63
N LEU A 11 28.42 4.96 -17.65
CA LEU A 11 27.30 4.94 -16.71
C LEU A 11 27.64 4.24 -15.39
N GLY A 12 28.79 3.58 -15.31
CA GLY A 12 29.20 2.77 -14.17
C GLY A 12 28.32 1.54 -13.97
N LEU A 13 27.77 0.99 -15.06
CA LEU A 13 26.98 -0.25 -15.04
C LEU A 13 27.91 -1.43 -15.28
N ASP A 14 27.75 -2.50 -14.51
CA ASP A 14 28.52 -3.73 -14.66
C ASP A 14 27.63 -4.98 -14.53
N GLU A 15 28.15 -6.13 -14.97
CA GLU A 15 27.42 -7.41 -14.94
C GLU A 15 27.10 -7.90 -13.52
N LYS A 16 27.91 -7.53 -12.53
CA LYS A 16 27.67 -7.90 -11.12
C LYS A 16 26.53 -7.08 -10.52
N ASP A 17 26.29 -5.90 -11.07
CA ASP A 17 25.30 -4.92 -10.66
C ASP A 17 23.98 -5.02 -11.45
N GLY A 18 23.82 -6.04 -12.30
CA GLY A 18 22.57 -6.32 -13.02
C GLY A 18 22.56 -5.90 -14.49
N LEU A 19 23.71 -5.61 -15.10
CA LEU A 19 23.83 -5.50 -16.56
C LEU A 19 23.88 -6.89 -17.20
N PHE A 20 23.17 -7.06 -18.30
CA PHE A 20 23.15 -8.32 -19.05
C PHE A 20 23.30 -8.06 -20.55
N PHE A 21 24.14 -8.84 -21.22
CA PHE A 21 24.21 -8.88 -22.68
C PHE A 21 23.32 -10.01 -23.21
N VAL A 22 22.47 -9.71 -24.20
CA VAL A 22 21.46 -10.68 -24.67
C VAL A 22 22.09 -11.88 -25.38
N GLU A 23 23.25 -11.67 -26.01
CA GLU A 23 24.04 -12.73 -26.67
C GLU A 23 24.52 -13.79 -25.66
N ASP A 24 24.69 -13.40 -24.39
CA ASP A 24 25.12 -14.30 -23.34
C ASP A 24 23.93 -14.98 -22.65
N SER A 25 23.77 -16.30 -22.77
CA SER A 25 22.58 -16.97 -22.24
C SER A 25 22.40 -16.95 -20.71
N HIS A 26 23.36 -16.46 -19.92
CA HIS A 26 23.32 -16.51 -18.44
C HIS A 26 22.21 -15.63 -17.83
N TRP A 27 21.79 -14.56 -18.51
CA TRP A 27 20.74 -13.68 -17.99
C TRP A 27 19.41 -14.42 -17.79
N LYS A 28 19.15 -15.49 -18.55
CA LYS A 28 17.95 -16.31 -18.41
C LYS A 28 17.89 -17.08 -17.09
N THR A 29 19.06 -17.38 -16.51
CA THR A 29 19.18 -18.09 -15.23
C THR A 29 19.36 -17.15 -14.06
N GLU A 30 19.90 -15.95 -14.29
CA GLU A 30 20.16 -14.96 -13.24
C GLU A 30 19.02 -13.96 -13.05
N THR A 31 18.16 -13.78 -14.05
CA THR A 31 16.92 -13.00 -13.93
C THR A 31 15.73 -13.90 -13.63
N SER A 32 14.73 -13.38 -12.93
CA SER A 32 13.45 -14.08 -12.67
C SER A 32 12.31 -13.48 -13.51
N PHE A 33 12.61 -13.15 -14.76
CA PHE A 33 11.61 -12.63 -15.70
C PHE A 33 10.57 -13.70 -16.05
N PRO A 34 9.30 -13.33 -16.26
CA PRO A 34 8.32 -14.22 -16.86
C PRO A 34 8.82 -14.75 -18.21
N ASN A 35 8.48 -16.00 -18.55
CA ASN A 35 8.91 -16.60 -19.83
C ASN A 35 8.54 -15.75 -21.06
N ARG A 36 7.41 -15.02 -21.00
CA ARG A 36 7.01 -14.06 -22.04
C ARG A 36 8.08 -12.98 -22.24
N VAL A 37 8.56 -12.37 -21.16
CA VAL A 37 9.58 -11.31 -21.20
C VAL A 37 10.89 -11.87 -21.76
N ASN A 38 11.32 -13.06 -21.32
CA ASN A 38 12.48 -13.74 -21.89
C ASN A 38 12.34 -13.93 -23.41
N ARG A 39 11.21 -14.50 -23.86
CA ARG A 39 10.90 -14.71 -25.28
C ARG A 39 10.89 -13.39 -26.06
N LEU A 40 10.29 -12.34 -25.51
CA LEU A 40 10.21 -11.03 -26.18
C LEU A 40 11.59 -10.38 -26.31
N ILE A 41 12.41 -10.41 -25.27
CA ILE A 41 13.80 -9.90 -25.33
C ILE A 41 14.60 -10.66 -26.39
N GLU A 42 14.48 -11.98 -26.48
CA GLU A 42 15.21 -12.80 -27.46
C GLU A 42 14.72 -12.68 -28.90
N GLN A 43 13.40 -12.64 -29.10
CA GLN A 43 12.81 -12.91 -30.41
C GLN A 43 12.16 -11.70 -31.05
N ARG A 44 11.74 -10.70 -30.27
CA ARG A 44 11.01 -9.52 -30.77
C ARG A 44 11.78 -8.22 -30.53
N ILE A 45 12.12 -7.90 -29.29
CA ILE A 45 12.76 -6.63 -28.90
C ILE A 45 14.24 -6.63 -29.27
N LYS A 46 14.97 -7.72 -28.98
CA LYS A 46 16.38 -7.93 -29.37
C LYS A 46 17.32 -6.76 -29.02
N PRO A 47 17.35 -6.29 -27.75
CA PRO A 47 18.37 -5.34 -27.33
C PRO A 47 19.75 -6.00 -27.36
N LYS A 48 20.81 -5.21 -27.50
CA LYS A 48 22.20 -5.70 -27.37
C LYS A 48 22.55 -6.01 -25.92
N ALA A 49 22.13 -5.12 -25.03
CA ALA A 49 22.26 -5.29 -23.59
C ALA A 49 21.04 -4.66 -22.89
N PHE A 50 20.81 -5.04 -21.65
CA PHE A 50 19.84 -4.38 -20.78
C PHE A 50 20.36 -4.29 -19.35
N PHE A 51 19.98 -3.23 -18.65
CA PHE A 51 20.22 -3.10 -17.21
C PHE A 51 18.97 -3.49 -16.45
N CYS A 52 19.10 -4.45 -15.54
CA CYS A 52 18.04 -4.96 -14.70
C CYS A 52 18.19 -4.45 -13.27
N PHE A 53 17.12 -3.95 -12.69
CA PHE A 53 17.06 -3.61 -11.27
C PHE A 53 15.81 -4.26 -10.67
N ASP A 54 16.00 -5.08 -9.64
CA ASP A 54 14.92 -5.83 -8.95
C ASP A 54 14.03 -6.63 -9.93
N ASN A 55 14.66 -7.42 -10.80
CA ASN A 55 13.99 -8.22 -11.84
C ASN A 55 13.10 -7.40 -12.78
N LYS A 56 13.43 -6.13 -13.02
CA LYS A 56 12.80 -5.31 -14.06
C LYS A 56 13.85 -4.71 -14.99
N PRO A 57 13.71 -4.84 -16.33
CA PRO A 57 14.62 -4.22 -17.27
C PRO A 57 14.38 -2.70 -17.25
N MET A 58 15.30 -1.95 -16.65
CA MET A 58 15.19 -0.49 -16.50
C MET A 58 15.71 0.28 -17.72
N ILE A 59 16.72 -0.28 -18.40
CA ILE A 59 17.32 0.32 -19.59
C ILE A 59 17.51 -0.76 -20.65
N LEU A 60 17.09 -0.48 -21.88
CA LEU A 60 17.45 -1.27 -23.06
C LEU A 60 18.47 -0.53 -23.90
N PHE A 61 19.52 -1.23 -24.33
CA PHE A 61 20.57 -0.69 -25.18
C PHE A 61 20.52 -1.28 -26.58
N PHE A 62 20.56 -0.43 -27.60
CA PHE A 62 20.56 -0.80 -29.02
C PHE A 62 21.75 -0.16 -29.74
N GLU A 63 22.35 -0.88 -30.68
CA GLU A 63 23.46 -0.42 -31.54
C GLU A 63 23.01 -0.55 -33.00
N ASN A 64 22.96 0.57 -33.73
CA ASN A 64 22.63 0.64 -35.17
C ASN A 64 21.38 -0.16 -35.61
N PRO A 65 20.17 0.11 -35.05
CA PRO A 65 18.95 -0.59 -35.42
C PRO A 65 18.57 -0.35 -36.90
N GLN A 66 18.20 -1.43 -37.62
CA GLN A 66 17.87 -1.36 -39.04
C GLN A 66 16.54 -0.62 -39.33
N ASP A 67 15.53 -0.82 -38.48
CA ASP A 67 14.23 -0.14 -38.57
C ASP A 67 13.88 0.47 -37.21
N LYS A 68 14.08 1.78 -37.08
CA LYS A 68 13.78 2.51 -35.84
C LYS A 68 12.28 2.55 -35.52
N LYS A 69 11.41 2.65 -36.54
CA LYS A 69 9.96 2.79 -36.31
C LYS A 69 9.40 1.50 -35.72
N GLN A 70 9.73 0.38 -36.34
CA GLN A 70 9.31 -0.93 -35.85
C GLN A 70 9.87 -1.21 -34.45
N LEU A 71 11.13 -0.85 -34.20
CA LEU A 71 11.73 -0.97 -32.87
C LEU A 71 10.99 -0.13 -31.83
N HIS A 72 10.70 1.13 -32.15
CA HIS A 72 10.03 2.06 -31.25
C HIS A 72 8.61 1.59 -30.88
N GLU A 73 7.86 1.10 -31.87
CA GLU A 73 6.55 0.49 -31.66
C GLU A 73 6.63 -0.77 -30.80
N ALA A 74 7.59 -1.66 -31.08
CA ALA A 74 7.78 -2.90 -30.31
C ALA A 74 8.16 -2.62 -28.85
N VAL A 75 9.03 -1.64 -28.59
CA VAL A 75 9.43 -1.26 -27.24
C VAL A 75 8.28 -0.60 -26.47
N TRP A 76 7.47 0.23 -27.13
CA TRP A 76 6.29 0.80 -26.49
C TRP A 76 5.27 -0.28 -26.09
N ASN A 77 5.02 -1.26 -26.97
CA ASN A 77 4.17 -2.41 -26.68
C ASN A 77 4.76 -3.33 -25.60
N PHE A 78 6.10 -3.41 -25.50
CA PHE A 78 6.80 -4.18 -24.47
C PHE A 78 6.48 -3.68 -23.06
N ASN A 79 6.37 -2.36 -22.87
CA ASN A 79 5.95 -1.70 -21.63
C ASN A 79 6.74 -2.05 -20.35
N GLU A 80 7.84 -2.79 -20.41
CA GLU A 80 8.63 -3.13 -19.22
C GLU A 80 9.73 -2.11 -18.94
N SER A 81 10.30 -1.49 -19.99
CA SER A 81 11.47 -0.61 -19.85
C SER A 81 11.14 0.88 -20.01
N PRO A 82 11.43 1.71 -18.98
CA PRO A 82 11.22 3.15 -19.05
C PRO A 82 12.21 3.85 -19.99
N ILE A 83 13.46 3.36 -20.05
CA ILE A 83 14.55 4.03 -20.76
C ILE A 83 15.03 3.16 -21.91
N VAL A 84 15.25 3.81 -23.06
CA VAL A 84 15.79 3.21 -24.25
C VAL A 84 16.97 4.05 -24.72
N ILE A 85 18.14 3.43 -24.85
CA ILE A 85 19.36 4.09 -25.30
C ILE A 85 19.74 3.49 -26.64
N ILE A 86 19.77 4.32 -27.68
CA ILE A 86 20.15 3.95 -29.04
C ILE A 86 21.47 4.64 -29.37
N ILE A 87 22.43 3.86 -29.86
CA ILE A 87 23.76 4.31 -30.24
C ILE A 87 23.91 4.16 -31.76
N GLU A 88 24.17 5.28 -32.43
CA GLU A 88 24.40 5.35 -33.87
C GLU A 88 25.52 6.34 -34.18
N ASP A 89 26.53 5.91 -34.94
CA ASP A 89 27.64 6.76 -35.39
C ASP A 89 28.27 7.63 -34.28
N ASN A 90 28.51 7.04 -33.09
CA ASN A 90 28.98 7.72 -31.86
C ASN A 90 28.05 8.78 -31.25
N ASN A 91 26.81 8.89 -31.72
CA ASN A 91 25.77 9.69 -31.07
C ASN A 91 24.88 8.81 -30.20
N VAL A 92 24.59 9.29 -29.00
CA VAL A 92 23.66 8.65 -28.08
C VAL A 92 22.33 9.37 -28.13
N GLU A 93 21.26 8.63 -28.36
CA GLU A 93 19.88 9.09 -28.23
C GLU A 93 19.18 8.36 -27.10
N ILE A 94 18.48 9.12 -26.25
CA ILE A 94 17.77 8.57 -25.08
C ILE A 94 16.28 8.82 -25.28
N PHE A 95 15.49 7.75 -25.25
CA PHE A 95 14.04 7.79 -25.45
C PHE A 95 13.29 7.30 -24.22
N ASN A 96 12.06 7.81 -24.11
CA ASN A 96 11.06 7.35 -23.15
C ASN A 96 10.34 6.12 -23.73
N GLY A 97 10.64 4.94 -23.19
CA GLY A 97 10.02 3.68 -23.61
C GLY A 97 8.51 3.61 -23.38
N PHE A 98 7.95 4.53 -22.57
CA PHE A 98 6.52 4.56 -22.28
C PHE A 98 5.74 5.58 -23.10
N LYS A 99 6.36 6.44 -23.90
CA LYS A 99 5.61 7.47 -24.65
C LYS A 99 5.84 7.36 -26.15
N PHE A 100 4.76 7.06 -26.87
CA PHE A 100 4.73 6.90 -28.32
C PHE A 100 3.91 8.00 -28.98
N SER A 101 4.44 8.55 -30.08
CA SER A 101 3.79 9.60 -30.87
C SER A 101 3.18 8.99 -32.13
N THR A 102 1.86 9.17 -32.31
CA THR A 102 1.14 8.73 -33.52
C THR A 102 1.52 9.54 -34.76
N GLU A 103 1.93 10.80 -34.60
CA GLU A 103 2.30 11.67 -35.73
C GLU A 103 3.64 11.26 -36.35
N THR A 104 4.58 10.86 -35.50
CA THR A 104 5.95 10.50 -35.93
C THR A 104 6.18 8.99 -36.00
N GLU A 105 5.26 8.18 -35.45
CA GLU A 105 5.38 6.72 -35.30
C GLU A 105 6.65 6.31 -34.54
N MET A 106 7.00 7.07 -33.49
CA MET A 106 8.28 6.96 -32.78
C MET A 106 8.09 7.23 -31.29
N LEU A 107 8.98 6.67 -30.46
CA LEU A 107 9.12 7.03 -29.05
C LEU A 107 9.56 8.50 -28.88
N GLU A 108 9.14 9.13 -27.78
CA GLU A 108 9.56 10.48 -27.43
C GLU A 108 11.03 10.51 -26.98
N LYS A 109 11.83 11.37 -27.61
CA LYS A 109 13.22 11.63 -27.22
C LYS A 109 13.27 12.49 -25.96
N ILE A 110 14.00 12.05 -24.94
CA ILE A 110 14.16 12.74 -23.65
C ILE A 110 15.60 13.20 -23.38
N GLY A 111 16.56 12.76 -24.19
CA GLY A 111 17.96 13.10 -23.97
C GLY A 111 18.89 12.62 -25.06
N GLY A 112 20.19 12.80 -24.81
CA GLY A 112 21.27 12.34 -25.67
C GLY A 112 22.61 12.33 -24.91
N THR A 113 23.72 12.47 -25.62
CA THR A 113 25.08 12.39 -25.06
C THR A 113 25.29 13.32 -23.84
N ASP A 114 24.79 14.55 -23.87
CA ASP A 114 24.99 15.53 -22.78
C ASP A 114 24.26 15.16 -21.48
N SER A 115 23.16 14.41 -21.57
CA SER A 115 22.36 13.98 -20.43
C SER A 115 22.59 12.52 -20.03
N LEU A 116 23.55 11.83 -20.68
CA LEU A 116 23.82 10.42 -20.43
C LEU A 116 24.13 10.12 -18.95
N THR A 117 24.91 10.98 -18.30
CA THR A 117 25.29 10.80 -16.88
C THR A 117 24.10 10.88 -15.91
N ASP A 118 22.92 11.31 -16.36
CA ASP A 118 21.68 11.26 -15.57
C ASP A 118 21.16 9.84 -15.37
N PHE A 119 21.64 8.88 -16.17
CA PHE A 119 21.29 7.46 -16.13
C PHE A 119 22.44 6.59 -15.60
N SER A 120 23.34 7.15 -14.80
CA SER A 120 24.38 6.35 -14.14
C SER A 120 23.79 5.41 -13.08
N TYR A 121 24.45 4.27 -12.83
CA TYR A 121 24.05 3.25 -11.83
C TYR A 121 23.59 3.90 -10.52
N PHE A 122 24.42 4.81 -10.00
CA PHE A 122 24.16 5.45 -8.73
C PHE A 122 22.92 6.35 -8.75
N LYS A 123 22.70 7.14 -9.81
CA LYS A 123 21.50 7.99 -9.91
C LYS A 123 20.22 7.16 -10.09
N ILE A 124 20.31 6.02 -10.79
CA ILE A 124 19.21 5.08 -10.97
C ILE A 124 18.84 4.43 -9.64
N VAL A 125 19.83 3.80 -8.98
CA VAL A 125 19.62 3.08 -7.72
C VAL A 125 19.22 4.05 -6.62
N THR A 126 19.72 5.29 -6.58
CA THR A 126 19.33 6.25 -5.52
C THR A 126 18.00 6.98 -5.75
N GLY A 127 17.35 6.79 -6.91
CA GLY A 127 16.06 7.44 -7.21
C GLY A 127 16.16 8.76 -8.00
N LYS A 128 17.35 9.35 -8.15
CA LYS A 128 17.53 10.72 -8.69
C LYS A 128 17.12 10.88 -10.14
N THR A 129 17.48 9.93 -11.00
CA THR A 129 17.07 9.93 -12.41
C THR A 129 15.55 10.08 -12.51
N TRP A 130 14.84 9.33 -11.70
CA TRP A 130 13.39 9.22 -11.77
C TRP A 130 12.68 10.45 -11.20
N GLU A 131 13.29 11.15 -10.23
CA GLU A 131 12.82 12.46 -9.77
C GLU A 131 12.95 13.51 -10.88
N GLN A 132 14.09 13.54 -11.56
CA GLN A 132 14.38 14.50 -12.62
C GLN A 132 13.46 14.31 -13.83
N TYR A 133 13.19 13.05 -14.21
CA TYR A 133 12.40 12.70 -15.40
C TYR A 133 10.94 12.29 -15.08
N ASN A 134 10.45 12.53 -13.85
CA ASN A 134 9.13 12.07 -13.37
C ASN A 134 7.96 12.49 -14.27
N GLU A 135 7.96 13.74 -14.76
CA GLU A 135 6.87 14.22 -15.63
C GLU A 135 6.88 13.54 -17.00
N GLN A 136 8.06 13.25 -17.55
CA GLN A 136 8.22 12.58 -18.84
C GLN A 136 7.89 11.09 -18.73
N LEU A 137 8.35 10.42 -17.67
CA LEU A 137 8.14 8.99 -17.41
C LEU A 137 6.81 8.69 -16.70
N ASN A 138 5.82 9.58 -16.86
CA ASN A 138 4.53 9.44 -16.18
C ASN A 138 3.81 8.15 -16.59
N TYR A 139 3.27 7.42 -15.60
CA TYR A 139 2.50 6.20 -15.81
C TYR A 139 1.37 6.34 -16.85
N LYS A 140 0.78 7.54 -16.98
CA LYS A 140 -0.29 7.82 -17.97
C LYS A 140 0.15 7.68 -19.43
N ASN A 141 1.45 7.65 -19.70
CA ASN A 141 1.96 7.51 -21.06
C ASN A 141 1.97 6.04 -21.49
N ARG A 142 2.00 5.09 -20.55
CA ARG A 142 2.20 3.67 -20.82
C ARG A 142 1.07 3.05 -21.65
N VAL A 143 1.43 2.04 -22.45
CA VAL A 143 0.52 1.35 -23.39
C VAL A 143 -0.72 0.78 -22.67
N ASP A 144 -0.55 0.22 -21.47
CA ASP A 144 -1.62 -0.37 -20.67
C ASP A 144 -2.63 0.68 -20.21
N TYR A 145 -2.16 1.84 -19.74
CA TYR A 145 -3.04 2.94 -19.36
C TYR A 145 -3.84 3.46 -20.57
N LEU A 146 -3.21 3.62 -21.72
CA LEU A 146 -3.86 4.14 -22.92
C LEU A 146 -4.87 3.13 -23.51
N LEU A 147 -4.50 1.85 -23.56
CA LEU A 147 -5.38 0.75 -23.98
C LEU A 147 -6.63 0.71 -23.10
N LEU A 148 -6.44 0.83 -21.78
CA LEU A 148 -7.51 0.91 -20.80
C LEU A 148 -8.46 2.09 -21.06
N GLN A 149 -7.94 3.28 -21.36
CA GLN A 149 -8.80 4.43 -21.66
C GLN A 149 -9.64 4.20 -22.92
N ASN A 150 -9.04 3.63 -23.97
CA ASN A 150 -9.73 3.35 -25.24
C ASN A 150 -10.88 2.34 -25.05
N ILE A 151 -10.62 1.24 -24.34
CA ILE A 151 -11.65 0.22 -24.10
C ILE A 151 -12.73 0.77 -23.15
N LYS A 152 -12.35 1.60 -22.16
CA LYS A 152 -13.32 2.29 -21.29
C LYS A 152 -14.23 3.23 -22.08
N ALA A 153 -13.68 3.98 -23.03
CA ALA A 153 -14.47 4.84 -23.91
C ALA A 153 -15.45 4.01 -24.77
N ALA A 154 -14.99 2.90 -25.37
CA ALA A 154 -15.85 1.98 -26.13
C ALA A 154 -17.01 1.46 -25.29
N ARG A 155 -16.71 0.96 -24.10
CA ARG A 155 -17.71 0.46 -23.16
C ARG A 155 -18.72 1.53 -22.78
N LYS A 156 -18.26 2.73 -22.44
CA LYS A 156 -19.12 3.86 -22.07
C LYS A 156 -20.10 4.20 -23.20
N VAL A 157 -19.64 4.21 -24.46
CA VAL A 157 -20.53 4.41 -25.61
C VAL A 157 -21.54 3.26 -25.74
N LEU A 158 -21.10 2.00 -25.63
CA LEU A 158 -21.99 0.83 -25.72
C LEU A 158 -23.08 0.85 -24.63
N VAL A 159 -22.70 1.08 -23.38
CA VAL A 159 -23.61 0.97 -22.22
C VAL A 159 -24.43 2.25 -22.02
N GLU A 160 -23.80 3.42 -22.00
CA GLU A 160 -24.48 4.67 -21.64
C GLU A 160 -25.19 5.31 -22.83
N GLN A 161 -24.56 5.32 -24.01
CA GLN A 161 -25.12 6.00 -25.19
C GLN A 161 -26.01 5.09 -26.03
N GLN A 162 -25.60 3.83 -26.20
CA GLN A 162 -26.35 2.84 -26.99
C GLN A 162 -27.24 1.92 -26.13
N SER A 163 -27.24 2.11 -24.81
CA SER A 163 -28.10 1.37 -23.87
C SER A 163 -27.96 -0.16 -23.94
N LEU A 164 -26.79 -0.66 -24.38
CA LEU A 164 -26.51 -2.09 -24.38
C LEU A 164 -26.30 -2.57 -22.93
N ASN A 165 -26.81 -3.76 -22.62
CA ASN A 165 -26.60 -4.35 -21.30
C ASN A 165 -25.09 -4.49 -21.01
N ALA A 166 -24.66 -4.07 -19.81
CA ALA A 166 -23.26 -4.08 -19.40
C ALA A 166 -22.59 -5.45 -19.53
N LYS A 167 -23.31 -6.54 -19.21
CA LYS A 167 -22.82 -7.92 -19.34
C LYS A 167 -22.55 -8.26 -20.80
N ILE A 168 -23.47 -7.90 -21.70
CA ILE A 168 -23.33 -8.14 -23.15
C ILE A 168 -22.19 -7.29 -23.72
N ALA A 169 -22.09 -6.01 -23.33
CA ALA A 169 -21.02 -5.13 -23.76
C ALA A 169 -19.63 -5.67 -23.34
N ASN A 170 -19.49 -6.12 -22.10
CA ASN A 170 -18.26 -6.73 -21.60
C ASN A 170 -17.92 -8.02 -22.36
N ALA A 171 -18.90 -8.88 -22.61
CA ALA A 171 -18.72 -10.12 -23.38
C ALA A 171 -18.27 -9.83 -24.83
N LEU A 172 -18.86 -8.83 -25.49
CA LEU A 172 -18.48 -8.44 -26.86
C LEU A 172 -17.05 -7.88 -26.92
N ILE A 173 -16.69 -6.99 -25.99
CA ILE A 173 -15.32 -6.47 -25.89
C ILE A 173 -14.35 -7.65 -25.65
N GLY A 174 -14.72 -8.63 -24.82
CA GLY A 174 -13.96 -9.86 -24.57
C GLY A 174 -13.66 -10.64 -25.83
N LYS A 175 -14.72 -10.95 -26.57
CA LYS A 175 -14.61 -11.69 -27.83
C LYS A 175 -13.80 -10.95 -28.88
N VAL A 176 -13.93 -9.62 -28.96
CA VAL A 176 -13.17 -8.80 -29.91
C VAL A 176 -11.68 -8.75 -29.55
N ILE A 177 -11.34 -8.53 -28.28
CA ILE A 177 -9.94 -8.55 -27.82
C ILE A 177 -9.33 -9.94 -28.00
N PHE A 178 -10.07 -11.01 -27.70
CA PHE A 178 -9.60 -12.38 -27.94
C PHE A 178 -9.31 -12.64 -29.42
N SER A 179 -10.21 -12.19 -30.30
CA SER A 179 -10.04 -12.34 -31.74
C SER A 179 -8.81 -11.57 -32.23
N ARG A 180 -8.62 -10.33 -31.73
CA ARG A 180 -7.44 -9.52 -32.05
C ARG A 180 -6.14 -10.17 -31.54
N TYR A 181 -6.15 -10.74 -30.33
CA TYR A 181 -5.03 -11.51 -29.79
C TYR A 181 -4.63 -12.69 -30.69
N LEU A 182 -5.60 -13.48 -31.17
CA LEU A 182 -5.32 -14.60 -32.08
C LEU A 182 -4.73 -14.11 -33.42
N ILE A 183 -5.24 -12.99 -33.95
CA ILE A 183 -4.79 -12.37 -35.20
C ILE A 183 -3.34 -11.87 -35.08
N ASP A 184 -3.03 -11.08 -34.05
CA ASP A 184 -1.69 -10.51 -33.85
C ASP A 184 -0.65 -11.59 -33.56
N ARG A 185 -1.07 -12.72 -33.00
CA ARG A 185 -0.21 -13.90 -32.81
C ARG A 185 -0.12 -14.79 -34.06
N GLU A 186 -0.69 -14.40 -35.19
CA GLU A 186 -0.66 -15.14 -36.45
C GLU A 186 -1.21 -16.57 -36.33
N VAL A 187 -2.22 -16.78 -35.46
CA VAL A 187 -2.89 -18.09 -35.34
C VAL A 187 -3.73 -18.33 -36.59
N LYS A 188 -3.60 -19.51 -37.21
CA LYS A 188 -4.44 -19.87 -38.35
C LYS A 188 -5.82 -20.29 -37.88
N ILE A 189 -6.85 -19.76 -38.54
CA ILE A 189 -8.26 -19.95 -38.19
C ILE A 189 -8.98 -20.48 -39.43
N ASN A 190 -9.71 -21.59 -39.28
CA ASN A 190 -10.44 -22.25 -40.37
C ASN A 190 -11.94 -21.90 -40.34
N PHE A 191 -12.25 -20.59 -40.29
CA PHE A 191 -13.63 -20.12 -40.21
C PHE A 191 -14.34 -20.12 -41.56
N ASP A 192 -13.64 -19.73 -42.63
CA ASP A 192 -14.17 -19.61 -44.00
C ASP A 192 -13.96 -20.88 -44.84
N GLY A 193 -13.62 -22.01 -44.19
CA GLY A 193 -13.31 -23.28 -44.85
C GLY A 193 -11.87 -23.41 -45.34
N LYS A 194 -11.03 -22.38 -45.12
CA LYS A 194 -9.58 -22.44 -45.37
C LYS A 194 -8.80 -22.12 -44.09
N LEU A 195 -7.87 -23.00 -43.71
CA LEU A 195 -6.94 -22.73 -42.63
C LEU A 195 -5.92 -21.66 -43.06
N ARG A 196 -6.04 -20.45 -42.53
CA ARG A 196 -5.18 -19.30 -42.86
C ARG A 196 -5.08 -18.31 -41.71
N THR A 197 -4.08 -17.43 -41.76
CA THR A 197 -4.03 -16.25 -40.91
C THR A 197 -5.06 -15.21 -41.40
N TRP A 198 -5.55 -14.41 -40.46
CA TRP A 198 -6.51 -13.33 -40.70
C TRP A 198 -5.85 -11.99 -40.40
N THR A 199 -6.25 -10.93 -41.10
CA THR A 199 -5.81 -9.56 -40.78
C THR A 199 -6.86 -8.83 -39.94
N ASN A 200 -6.45 -7.76 -39.26
CA ASN A 200 -7.38 -6.92 -38.50
C ASN A 200 -8.48 -6.32 -39.40
N ASP A 201 -8.14 -5.93 -40.63
CA ASP A 201 -9.12 -5.40 -41.58
C ASP A 201 -10.15 -6.46 -41.99
N GLU A 202 -9.71 -7.70 -42.24
CA GLU A 202 -10.63 -8.81 -42.56
C GLU A 202 -11.59 -9.09 -41.39
N PHE A 203 -11.09 -9.10 -40.16
CA PHE A 203 -11.93 -9.25 -38.97
C PHE A 203 -12.88 -8.06 -38.77
N CYS A 204 -12.40 -6.83 -38.98
CA CYS A 204 -13.22 -5.62 -38.94
C CYS A 204 -14.36 -5.65 -39.97
N ASN A 205 -14.17 -6.30 -41.11
CA ASN A 205 -15.24 -6.46 -42.11
C ASN A 205 -16.34 -7.43 -41.63
N LEU A 206 -16.02 -8.41 -40.78
CA LEU A 206 -17.04 -9.29 -40.18
C LEU A 206 -18.00 -8.52 -39.26
N LEU A 207 -17.49 -7.50 -38.56
CA LEU A 207 -18.30 -6.64 -37.68
C LEU A 207 -19.37 -5.83 -38.44
N ASP A 208 -19.24 -5.67 -39.75
CA ASP A 208 -20.26 -5.00 -40.57
C ASP A 208 -21.51 -5.88 -40.80
N THR A 209 -21.40 -7.20 -40.54
CA THR A 209 -22.48 -8.15 -40.78
C THR A 209 -22.78 -8.96 -39.50
N PRO A 210 -23.83 -8.61 -38.73
CA PRO A 210 -24.17 -9.25 -37.45
C PRO A 210 -24.25 -10.78 -37.50
N LYS A 211 -24.78 -11.35 -38.59
CA LYS A 211 -24.85 -12.81 -38.77
C LYS A 211 -23.47 -13.46 -38.93
N GLN A 212 -22.55 -12.81 -39.64
CA GLN A 212 -21.21 -13.36 -39.88
C GLN A 212 -20.35 -13.28 -38.62
N ILE A 213 -20.37 -12.14 -37.91
CA ILE A 213 -19.63 -12.03 -36.64
C ILE A 213 -20.18 -12.96 -35.57
N GLN A 214 -21.51 -13.15 -35.50
CA GLN A 214 -22.10 -14.16 -34.63
C GLN A 214 -21.59 -15.56 -34.97
N ALA A 215 -21.64 -15.94 -36.26
CA ALA A 215 -21.13 -17.24 -36.70
C ALA A 215 -19.63 -17.41 -36.40
N PHE A 216 -18.84 -16.33 -36.49
CA PHE A 216 -17.41 -16.34 -36.14
C PHE A 216 -17.19 -16.60 -34.65
N PHE A 217 -17.93 -15.92 -33.77
CA PHE A 217 -17.85 -16.17 -32.34
C PHE A 217 -18.35 -17.57 -31.95
N GLU A 218 -19.43 -18.04 -32.56
CA GLU A 218 -19.92 -19.42 -32.38
C GLU A 218 -18.88 -20.44 -32.85
N TYR A 219 -18.17 -20.17 -33.95
CA TYR A 219 -17.07 -21.01 -34.42
C TYR A 219 -15.93 -21.08 -33.41
N LEU A 220 -15.52 -19.94 -32.82
CA LEU A 220 -14.46 -19.93 -31.81
C LEU A 220 -14.85 -20.71 -30.55
N GLU A 221 -16.13 -20.73 -30.18
CA GLU A 221 -16.66 -21.46 -29.03
C GLU A 221 -16.95 -22.95 -29.30
N ASP A 222 -16.97 -23.36 -30.57
CA ASP A 222 -17.37 -24.72 -30.96
C ASP A 222 -16.43 -25.78 -30.36
N LYS A 223 -17.02 -26.84 -29.79
CA LYS A 223 -16.28 -27.90 -29.10
C LYS A 223 -15.37 -28.69 -30.04
N GLU A 224 -15.83 -28.95 -31.26
CA GLU A 224 -15.15 -29.78 -32.24
C GLU A 224 -14.26 -28.93 -33.15
N LYS A 225 -14.76 -27.77 -33.62
CA LYS A 225 -14.10 -26.93 -34.63
C LYS A 225 -13.29 -25.76 -34.06
N GLY A 226 -13.67 -25.25 -32.90
CA GLY A 226 -13.10 -24.05 -32.27
C GLY A 226 -12.16 -24.34 -31.12
N PHE A 227 -12.18 -23.50 -30.09
CA PHE A 227 -11.33 -23.62 -28.90
C PHE A 227 -12.01 -24.31 -27.71
N ASN A 228 -13.33 -24.58 -27.78
CA ASN A 228 -14.14 -25.00 -26.62
C ASN A 228 -14.07 -23.96 -25.47
N GLY A 229 -14.59 -24.32 -24.29
CA GLY A 229 -14.45 -23.56 -23.06
C GLY A 229 -15.51 -22.47 -22.87
N ASP A 230 -15.29 -21.64 -21.85
CA ASP A 230 -16.26 -20.65 -21.36
C ASP A 230 -15.91 -19.22 -21.82
N LEU A 231 -15.71 -19.01 -23.13
CA LEU A 231 -15.23 -17.75 -23.74
C LEU A 231 -16.31 -16.64 -23.84
N PHE A 232 -16.80 -16.16 -22.69
CA PHE A 232 -17.88 -15.15 -22.59
C PHE A 232 -19.16 -15.55 -23.34
N PRO A 233 -19.91 -16.55 -22.86
CA PRO A 233 -21.10 -17.04 -23.56
C PRO A 233 -22.14 -15.93 -23.74
N ILE A 234 -22.58 -15.75 -25.00
CA ILE A 234 -23.72 -14.89 -25.37
C ILE A 234 -24.81 -15.81 -25.92
N SER A 235 -25.99 -15.78 -25.31
CA SER A 235 -27.12 -16.60 -25.77
C SER A 235 -27.69 -16.08 -27.09
N ASN A 236 -28.34 -16.97 -27.85
CA ASN A 236 -29.03 -16.61 -29.10
C ASN A 236 -30.07 -15.49 -28.95
N ASN A 237 -30.65 -15.32 -27.76
CA ASN A 237 -31.57 -14.21 -27.49
C ASN A 237 -30.83 -12.91 -27.17
N GLU A 238 -29.68 -12.98 -26.50
CA GLU A 238 -28.83 -11.81 -26.27
C GLU A 238 -28.24 -11.28 -27.59
N TYR A 239 -27.85 -12.15 -28.53
CA TYR A 239 -27.39 -11.72 -29.86
C TYR A 239 -28.43 -10.88 -30.61
N LYS A 240 -29.73 -11.16 -30.44
CA LYS A 240 -30.81 -10.36 -31.06
C LYS A 240 -30.90 -8.93 -30.53
N SER A 241 -30.37 -8.68 -29.33
CA SER A 241 -30.35 -7.34 -28.73
C SER A 241 -29.18 -6.47 -29.20
N ILE A 242 -28.23 -7.06 -29.95
CA ILE A 242 -27.02 -6.37 -30.42
C ILE A 242 -27.28 -5.79 -31.80
N SER A 243 -27.22 -4.47 -31.91
CA SER A 243 -27.45 -3.74 -33.15
C SER A 243 -26.17 -3.58 -33.97
N LEU A 244 -26.33 -3.20 -35.25
CA LEU A 244 -25.19 -2.83 -36.10
C LEU A 244 -24.39 -1.64 -35.53
N SER A 245 -25.07 -0.70 -34.86
CA SER A 245 -24.39 0.44 -34.23
C SER A 245 -23.51 0.01 -33.05
N ASN A 246 -23.82 -1.09 -32.36
CA ASN A 246 -22.95 -1.67 -31.34
C ASN A 246 -21.66 -2.22 -31.97
N TYR A 247 -21.77 -3.00 -33.06
CA TYR A 247 -20.59 -3.52 -33.76
C TYR A 247 -19.74 -2.42 -34.39
N ALA A 248 -20.36 -1.32 -34.84
CA ALA A 248 -19.62 -0.16 -35.34
C ALA A 248 -18.71 0.46 -34.27
N VAL A 249 -19.11 0.49 -33.00
CA VAL A 249 -18.25 0.98 -31.90
C VAL A 249 -17.04 0.07 -31.70
N LEU A 250 -17.25 -1.25 -31.78
CA LEU A 250 -16.16 -2.23 -31.68
C LEU A 250 -15.20 -2.13 -32.87
N LYS A 251 -15.73 -1.90 -34.08
CA LYS A 251 -14.92 -1.68 -35.28
C LYS A 251 -14.07 -0.41 -35.13
N ARG A 252 -14.64 0.68 -34.63
CA ARG A 252 -13.91 1.93 -34.35
C ARG A 252 -12.81 1.74 -33.30
N LEU A 253 -13.08 0.95 -32.26
CA LEU A 253 -12.07 0.58 -31.28
C LEU A 253 -10.89 -0.14 -31.96
N LEU A 254 -11.16 -1.13 -32.82
CA LEU A 254 -10.13 -1.92 -33.50
C LEU A 254 -9.36 -1.21 -34.63
N LYS A 255 -9.93 -0.14 -35.20
CA LYS A 255 -9.36 0.68 -36.27
C LYS A 255 -8.67 1.95 -35.77
N GLY A 256 -8.39 2.02 -34.47
CA GLY A 256 -7.73 3.19 -33.89
C GLY A 256 -8.50 4.49 -34.16
N GLU A 257 -9.82 4.53 -34.03
CA GLU A 257 -10.55 5.81 -33.98
C GLU A 257 -10.77 6.24 -32.52
N ASP A 258 -10.45 7.48 -32.16
CA ASP A 258 -10.80 8.07 -30.87
C ASP A 258 -12.32 8.11 -30.74
N ILE A 259 -12.82 7.27 -29.84
CA ILE A 259 -14.24 7.01 -29.62
C ILE A 259 -14.95 8.24 -29.03
N GLU A 260 -14.24 9.10 -28.29
CA GLU A 260 -14.81 10.33 -27.71
C GLU A 260 -14.62 11.58 -28.59
N LYS A 261 -13.54 11.67 -29.40
CA LYS A 261 -13.16 12.89 -30.14
C LYS A 261 -13.10 12.79 -31.67
N ASN A 262 -13.34 11.62 -32.27
CA ASN A 262 -13.22 11.38 -33.73
C ASN A 262 -11.83 11.75 -34.31
N GLN A 263 -10.75 11.58 -33.54
CA GLN A 263 -9.34 11.67 -33.97
C GLN A 263 -8.75 10.27 -34.18
N LEU A 264 -7.51 10.14 -34.68
CA LEU A 264 -6.80 8.85 -34.68
C LEU A 264 -6.37 8.48 -33.26
N SER A 265 -6.75 7.28 -32.82
CA SER A 265 -6.37 6.60 -31.59
C SER A 265 -5.15 5.69 -31.83
N LEU A 266 -4.47 5.35 -30.73
CA LEU A 266 -3.31 4.48 -30.70
C LEU A 266 -3.63 2.98 -30.91
N PHE A 267 -4.91 2.60 -31.03
CA PHE A 267 -5.29 1.17 -31.00
C PHE A 267 -4.71 0.34 -32.14
N ASP A 268 -4.50 0.94 -33.32
CA ASP A 268 -3.89 0.25 -34.46
C ASP A 268 -2.43 -0.14 -34.22
N PHE A 269 -1.74 0.57 -33.32
CA PHE A 269 -0.35 0.32 -32.93
C PHE A 269 -0.23 -0.66 -31.75
N TYR A 270 -1.35 -1.20 -31.24
CA TYR A 270 -1.30 -2.25 -30.23
C TYR A 270 -0.99 -3.60 -30.88
N ASP A 271 0.05 -4.24 -30.37
CA ASP A 271 0.43 -5.60 -30.74
C ASP A 271 0.17 -6.55 -29.56
N PHE A 272 -0.96 -7.26 -29.59
CA PHE A 272 -1.33 -8.21 -28.54
C PHE A 272 -0.43 -9.46 -28.50
N SER A 273 0.53 -9.61 -29.42
CA SER A 273 1.61 -10.61 -29.32
C SER A 273 2.75 -10.17 -28.41
N ILE A 274 2.90 -8.86 -28.17
CA ILE A 274 3.89 -8.25 -27.28
C ILE A 274 3.25 -7.83 -25.95
N ILE A 275 2.06 -7.21 -26.02
CA ILE A 275 1.35 -6.66 -24.86
C ILE A 275 1.07 -7.79 -23.84
N PRO A 276 1.47 -7.60 -22.57
CA PRO A 276 1.14 -8.52 -21.48
C PRO A 276 -0.38 -8.72 -21.33
N ILE A 277 -0.83 -9.97 -21.26
CA ILE A 277 -2.26 -10.32 -21.12
C ILE A 277 -2.83 -9.90 -19.75
N GLU A 278 -1.98 -9.69 -18.76
CA GLU A 278 -2.30 -9.19 -17.42
C GLU A 278 -2.99 -7.82 -17.51
N PHE A 279 -2.65 -7.04 -18.53
CA PHE A 279 -3.33 -5.78 -18.81
C PHE A 279 -4.78 -5.97 -19.22
N ILE A 280 -5.12 -7.07 -19.89
CA ILE A 280 -6.51 -7.38 -20.24
C ILE A 280 -7.31 -7.67 -18.97
N SER A 281 -6.74 -8.42 -18.01
CA SER A 281 -7.37 -8.62 -16.69
C SER A 281 -7.59 -7.30 -15.95
N ASN A 282 -6.58 -6.41 -15.94
CA ASN A 282 -6.68 -5.07 -15.36
C ASN A 282 -7.76 -4.22 -16.05
N VAL A 283 -7.91 -4.36 -17.37
CA VAL A 283 -8.94 -3.66 -18.15
C VAL A 283 -10.34 -4.04 -17.69
N TYR A 284 -10.61 -5.33 -17.57
CA TYR A 284 -11.90 -5.81 -17.11
C TYR A 284 -12.16 -5.49 -15.64
N GLU A 285 -11.14 -5.58 -14.79
CA GLU A 285 -11.24 -5.22 -13.38
C GLU A 285 -11.70 -3.77 -13.20
N LEU A 286 -11.22 -2.85 -14.06
CA LEU A 286 -11.68 -1.46 -14.05
C LEU A 286 -13.16 -1.32 -14.43
N PHE A 287 -13.66 -2.13 -15.38
CA PHE A 287 -15.06 -2.09 -15.81
C PHE A 287 -16.03 -2.59 -14.74
N ILE A 288 -15.68 -3.72 -14.12
CA ILE A 288 -16.43 -4.29 -13.01
C ILE A 288 -16.37 -3.31 -11.81
N GLY A 289 -15.19 -2.74 -11.55
CA GLY A 289 -14.96 -1.73 -10.54
C GLY A 289 -15.81 -0.48 -10.73
N THR A 290 -15.95 0.08 -11.93
CA THR A 290 -16.74 1.33 -12.12
C THR A 290 -18.22 1.18 -11.81
N ASP A 291 -18.80 0.01 -12.08
CA ASP A 291 -20.22 -0.25 -11.84
C ASP A 291 -20.48 -0.54 -10.35
N ASN A 292 -19.52 -1.18 -9.68
CA ASN A 292 -19.69 -1.74 -8.33
C ASN A 292 -18.93 -1.00 -7.20
N GLN A 293 -17.95 -0.12 -7.49
CA GLN A 293 -17.04 0.49 -6.49
C GLN A 293 -17.74 1.21 -5.32
N LYS A 294 -18.87 1.91 -5.57
CA LYS A 294 -19.59 2.65 -4.51
C LYS A 294 -20.57 1.78 -3.72
N LYS A 295 -21.07 0.69 -4.31
CA LYS A 295 -22.10 -0.18 -3.68
C LYS A 295 -21.50 -1.45 -3.08
N GLU A 296 -20.41 -1.95 -3.65
CA GLU A 296 -19.86 -3.27 -3.35
C GLU A 296 -18.44 -3.26 -2.77
N GLY A 297 -17.78 -2.10 -2.70
CA GLY A 297 -16.46 -1.98 -2.06
C GLY A 297 -15.35 -2.79 -2.73
N ALA A 298 -15.47 -3.05 -4.04
CA ALA A 298 -14.44 -3.68 -4.86
C ALA A 298 -13.29 -2.67 -5.11
N TYR A 299 -12.11 -2.98 -4.60
CA TYR A 299 -10.89 -2.18 -4.77
C TYR A 299 -9.91 -2.93 -5.68
N TYR A 300 -9.32 -2.19 -6.63
CA TYR A 300 -8.27 -2.70 -7.51
C TYR A 300 -7.11 -3.29 -6.69
N THR A 301 -6.61 -4.47 -7.07
CA THR A 301 -5.42 -5.06 -6.42
C THR A 301 -4.16 -4.74 -7.21
N PRO A 302 -3.26 -3.87 -6.72
CA PRO A 302 -2.00 -3.59 -7.40
C PRO A 302 -1.13 -4.84 -7.54
N LEU A 303 -0.57 -5.05 -8.73
CA LEU A 303 0.27 -6.21 -9.05
C LEU A 303 1.42 -6.42 -8.06
N PHE A 304 2.07 -5.34 -7.59
CA PHE A 304 3.16 -5.44 -6.62
C PHE A 304 2.74 -6.08 -5.28
N LEU A 305 1.46 -6.02 -4.90
CA LEU A 305 0.93 -6.73 -3.73
C LEU A 305 0.68 -8.21 -4.03
N VAL A 306 0.21 -8.53 -5.25
CA VAL A 306 0.02 -9.90 -5.72
C VAL A 306 1.37 -10.62 -5.73
N ASP A 307 2.37 -10.02 -6.38
CA ASP A 307 3.74 -10.55 -6.45
C ASP A 307 4.31 -10.85 -5.06
N TYR A 308 4.12 -9.93 -4.11
CA TYR A 308 4.56 -10.12 -2.73
C TYR A 308 3.88 -11.30 -2.04
N ILE A 309 2.55 -11.40 -2.15
CA ILE A 309 1.81 -12.52 -1.55
C ILE A 309 2.27 -13.84 -2.15
N LEU A 310 2.39 -13.93 -3.47
CA LEU A 310 2.80 -15.16 -4.17
C LEU A 310 4.23 -15.55 -3.82
N LYS A 311 5.16 -14.58 -3.73
CA LYS A 311 6.52 -14.84 -3.27
C LYS A 311 6.56 -15.42 -1.85
N GLU A 312 5.70 -14.92 -0.96
CA GLU A 312 5.62 -15.38 0.42
C GLU A 312 4.77 -16.66 0.60
N THR A 313 4.12 -17.15 -0.46
CA THR A 313 3.23 -18.32 -0.44
C THR A 313 3.62 -19.33 -1.52
N VAL A 314 3.08 -19.19 -2.74
CA VAL A 314 3.20 -20.11 -3.87
C VAL A 314 4.65 -20.39 -4.23
N ASP A 315 5.50 -19.36 -4.36
CA ASP A 315 6.92 -19.56 -4.73
C ASP A 315 7.68 -20.38 -3.68
N LYS A 316 7.39 -20.17 -2.39
CA LYS A 316 7.98 -20.97 -1.30
C LYS A 316 7.55 -22.43 -1.37
N LYS A 317 6.29 -22.69 -1.71
CA LYS A 317 5.80 -24.06 -1.90
C LYS A 317 6.48 -24.72 -3.10
N LEU A 318 6.51 -24.06 -4.25
CA LEU A 318 7.10 -24.59 -5.49
C LEU A 318 8.63 -24.73 -5.43
N SER A 319 9.32 -23.97 -4.57
CA SER A 319 10.77 -24.10 -4.37
C SER A 319 11.15 -25.21 -3.39
N THR A 320 10.34 -25.46 -2.36
CA THR A 320 10.61 -26.49 -1.34
C THR A 320 10.28 -27.90 -1.82
N ASP A 321 9.27 -28.05 -2.66
CA ASP A 321 8.94 -29.33 -3.28
C ASP A 321 9.80 -29.57 -4.53
N LYS A 322 10.89 -30.32 -4.37
CA LYS A 322 11.84 -30.62 -5.46
C LYS A 322 11.20 -31.40 -6.63
N HIS A 323 10.05 -32.04 -6.41
CA HIS A 323 9.37 -32.87 -7.41
C HIS A 323 7.92 -32.45 -7.67
N GLY A 324 7.31 -31.61 -6.82
CA GLY A 324 5.96 -31.11 -6.98
C GLY A 324 5.86 -29.89 -7.89
N VAL A 325 4.99 -30.00 -8.90
CA VAL A 325 4.59 -28.91 -9.81
C VAL A 325 3.16 -28.45 -9.51
N SER A 326 2.67 -28.69 -8.30
CA SER A 326 1.28 -28.43 -7.89
C SER A 326 1.24 -27.52 -6.67
N CYS A 327 0.30 -26.58 -6.69
CA CYS A 327 -0.01 -25.69 -5.59
C CYS A 327 -1.49 -25.30 -5.72
N LYS A 328 -2.36 -25.93 -4.91
CA LYS A 328 -3.81 -25.71 -5.01
C LYS A 328 -4.21 -24.44 -4.27
N VAL A 329 -4.81 -23.51 -5.00
CA VAL A 329 -5.15 -22.17 -4.52
C VAL A 329 -6.63 -21.86 -4.71
N LEU A 330 -7.25 -21.33 -3.67
CA LEU A 330 -8.60 -20.76 -3.70
C LEU A 330 -8.54 -19.24 -3.52
N ASP A 331 -9.17 -18.50 -4.44
CA ASP A 331 -9.55 -17.10 -4.20
C ASP A 331 -11.06 -16.98 -3.95
N PRO A 332 -11.49 -16.66 -2.70
CA PRO A 332 -12.91 -16.65 -2.33
C PRO A 332 -13.67 -15.39 -2.81
N ALA A 333 -12.97 -14.41 -3.40
CA ALA A 333 -13.55 -13.21 -3.98
C ALA A 333 -12.72 -12.80 -5.21
N CYS A 334 -12.69 -13.70 -6.20
CA CYS A 334 -11.62 -13.73 -7.19
C CYS A 334 -11.57 -12.53 -8.13
N GLY A 335 -12.64 -11.75 -8.27
CA GLY A 335 -12.67 -10.61 -9.16
C GLY A 335 -12.24 -10.98 -10.58
N SER A 336 -11.27 -10.24 -11.12
CA SER A 336 -10.64 -10.48 -12.43
C SER A 336 -9.76 -11.73 -12.50
N GLY A 337 -9.49 -12.39 -11.37
CA GLY A 337 -8.67 -13.59 -11.27
C GLY A 337 -7.17 -13.33 -11.18
N ILE A 338 -6.70 -12.11 -10.91
CA ILE A 338 -5.26 -11.76 -10.97
C ILE A 338 -4.37 -12.68 -10.10
N PHE A 339 -4.77 -13.00 -8.86
CA PHE A 339 -4.03 -13.94 -8.00
C PHE A 339 -3.93 -15.33 -8.61
N LEU A 340 -5.02 -15.80 -9.23
CA LEU A 340 -5.14 -17.12 -9.82
C LEU A 340 -4.34 -17.23 -11.11
N VAL A 341 -4.34 -16.18 -11.93
CA VAL A 341 -3.53 -16.05 -13.15
C VAL A 341 -2.04 -16.12 -12.80
N GLU A 342 -1.59 -15.27 -11.89
CA GLU A 342 -0.18 -15.21 -11.52
C GLU A 342 0.27 -16.50 -10.80
N THR A 343 -0.59 -17.13 -10.00
CA THR A 343 -0.34 -18.47 -9.45
C THR A 343 -0.14 -19.50 -10.56
N LEU A 344 -1.02 -19.54 -11.56
CA LEU A 344 -0.92 -20.48 -12.68
C LEU A 344 0.38 -20.28 -13.46
N ARG A 345 0.82 -19.03 -13.67
CA ARG A 345 2.11 -18.73 -14.30
C ARG A 345 3.27 -19.37 -13.55
N LYS A 346 3.35 -19.17 -12.23
CA LYS A 346 4.42 -19.77 -11.40
C LYS A 346 4.43 -21.30 -11.47
N ILE A 347 3.25 -21.90 -11.49
CA ILE A 347 3.08 -23.35 -11.63
C ILE A 347 3.58 -23.84 -13.00
N ILE A 348 3.18 -23.18 -14.10
CA ILE A 348 3.62 -23.54 -15.46
C ILE A 348 5.12 -23.32 -15.63
N GLU A 349 5.68 -22.22 -15.12
CA GLU A 349 7.11 -21.93 -15.17
C GLU A 349 7.93 -22.97 -14.40
N LYS A 350 7.44 -23.37 -13.22
CA LYS A 350 8.03 -24.49 -12.47
C LYS A 350 7.95 -25.79 -13.28
N TYR A 351 6.84 -26.07 -13.96
CA TYR A 351 6.71 -27.25 -14.81
C TYR A 351 7.70 -27.23 -15.98
N ILE A 352 7.87 -26.09 -16.66
CA ILE A 352 8.87 -25.91 -17.73
C ILE A 352 10.29 -26.13 -17.21
N SER A 353 10.59 -25.69 -15.99
CA SER A 353 11.91 -25.89 -15.35
C SER A 353 12.28 -27.36 -15.13
N THR A 354 11.34 -28.29 -15.27
CA THR A 354 11.61 -29.75 -15.25
C THR A 354 12.25 -30.27 -16.54
N GLY A 355 12.37 -29.43 -17.57
CA GLY A 355 13.01 -29.76 -18.87
C GLY A 355 12.02 -30.15 -19.97
N ILE A 356 10.71 -30.03 -19.73
CA ILE A 356 9.69 -30.32 -20.73
C ILE A 356 9.68 -29.23 -21.82
N SER A 357 9.67 -29.69 -23.08
CA SER A 357 9.54 -28.79 -24.23
C SER A 357 8.13 -28.21 -24.30
N THR A 358 8.04 -26.88 -24.43
CA THR A 358 6.77 -26.15 -24.58
C THR A 358 6.04 -26.45 -25.90
N GLU A 359 6.73 -27.10 -26.85
CA GLU A 359 6.15 -27.51 -28.14
C GLU A 359 5.50 -28.91 -28.10
N SER A 360 5.74 -29.67 -27.03
CA SER A 360 5.25 -31.05 -26.90
C SER A 360 3.74 -31.12 -26.66
N GLU A 361 3.09 -32.18 -27.16
CA GLU A 361 1.69 -32.48 -26.81
C GLU A 361 1.51 -32.78 -25.32
N GLU A 362 2.53 -33.37 -24.68
CA GLU A 362 2.58 -33.58 -23.23
C GLU A 362 2.43 -32.25 -22.48
N PHE A 363 3.16 -31.21 -22.90
CA PHE A 363 3.04 -29.88 -22.31
C PHE A 363 1.62 -29.29 -22.50
N LYS A 364 1.05 -29.41 -23.70
CA LYS A 364 -0.31 -28.91 -23.99
C LYS A 364 -1.37 -29.54 -23.10
N GLU A 365 -1.31 -30.86 -22.87
CA GLU A 365 -2.26 -31.53 -21.96
C GLU A 365 -1.97 -31.23 -20.49
N ALA A 366 -0.69 -31.12 -20.12
CA ALA A 366 -0.28 -30.81 -18.76
C ALA A 366 -0.78 -29.43 -18.32
N ILE A 367 -0.60 -28.36 -19.12
CA ILE A 367 -1.04 -27.01 -18.71
C ILE A 367 -2.56 -26.90 -18.50
N LYS A 368 -3.37 -27.67 -19.25
CA LYS A 368 -4.83 -27.76 -19.02
C LYS A 368 -5.14 -28.41 -17.68
N SER A 369 -4.43 -29.50 -17.37
CA SER A 369 -4.58 -30.23 -16.11
C SER A 369 -4.10 -29.38 -14.93
N LEU A 370 -2.98 -28.68 -15.08
CA LEU A 370 -2.45 -27.75 -14.07
C LEU A 370 -3.47 -26.65 -13.74
N ALA A 371 -4.12 -26.04 -14.74
CA ALA A 371 -5.18 -25.08 -14.48
C ALA A 371 -6.37 -25.69 -13.72
N LYS A 372 -6.85 -26.87 -14.17
CA LYS A 372 -8.02 -27.56 -13.59
C LYS A 372 -7.77 -28.11 -12.18
N ASP A 373 -6.54 -28.50 -11.85
CA ASP A 373 -6.24 -29.17 -10.60
C ASP A 373 -5.76 -28.21 -9.50
N ASN A 374 -5.36 -26.99 -9.86
CA ASN A 374 -4.72 -26.05 -8.94
C ASN A 374 -5.46 -24.74 -8.73
N ILE A 375 -6.29 -24.29 -9.67
CA ILE A 375 -6.81 -22.93 -9.66
C ILE A 375 -8.32 -22.92 -9.40
N TYR A 376 -8.75 -22.26 -8.33
CA TYR A 376 -10.15 -22.22 -7.91
C TYR A 376 -10.57 -20.80 -7.52
N GLY A 377 -11.73 -20.36 -7.99
CA GLY A 377 -12.22 -18.98 -7.79
C GLY A 377 -13.71 -18.93 -7.48
N ILE A 378 -14.09 -18.05 -6.56
CA ILE A 378 -15.50 -17.77 -6.25
C ILE A 378 -15.70 -16.26 -6.36
N ASP A 379 -16.72 -15.83 -7.08
CA ASP A 379 -17.18 -14.45 -7.05
C ASP A 379 -18.70 -14.40 -7.23
N LYS A 380 -19.33 -13.39 -6.64
CA LYS A 380 -20.78 -13.20 -6.75
C LYS A 380 -21.19 -12.58 -8.09
N ASP A 381 -20.26 -11.91 -8.79
CA ASP A 381 -20.50 -11.33 -10.11
C ASP A 381 -20.05 -12.28 -11.21
N LEU A 382 -21.01 -12.78 -11.99
CA LEU A 382 -20.72 -13.64 -13.15
C LEU A 382 -19.73 -13.00 -14.13
N SER A 383 -19.77 -11.68 -14.30
CA SER A 383 -18.87 -10.96 -15.21
C SER A 383 -17.42 -11.09 -14.73
N ALA A 384 -17.19 -11.00 -13.41
CA ALA A 384 -15.88 -11.19 -12.80
C ALA A 384 -15.39 -12.63 -13.00
N VAL A 385 -16.25 -13.61 -12.71
CA VAL A 385 -15.94 -15.03 -12.94
C VAL A 385 -15.55 -15.31 -14.40
N GLN A 386 -16.31 -14.79 -15.36
CA GLN A 386 -16.02 -14.95 -16.79
C GLN A 386 -14.68 -14.32 -17.18
N VAL A 387 -14.36 -13.15 -16.65
CA VAL A 387 -13.08 -12.47 -16.88
C VAL A 387 -11.92 -13.27 -16.29
N ALA A 388 -12.07 -13.83 -15.09
CA ALA A 388 -11.06 -14.68 -14.48
C ALA A 388 -10.77 -15.91 -15.34
N ILE A 389 -11.81 -16.61 -15.78
CA ILE A 389 -11.68 -17.76 -16.69
C ILE A 389 -11.00 -17.36 -18.01
N PHE A 390 -11.42 -16.24 -18.60
CA PHE A 390 -10.82 -15.73 -19.82
C PHE A 390 -9.33 -15.40 -19.67
N SER A 391 -8.96 -14.79 -18.54
CA SER A 391 -7.56 -14.46 -18.23
C SER A 391 -6.71 -15.73 -18.07
N ILE A 392 -7.27 -16.79 -17.46
CA ILE A 392 -6.63 -18.11 -17.40
C ILE A 392 -6.43 -18.68 -18.81
N TYR A 393 -7.43 -18.62 -19.69
CA TYR A 393 -7.30 -19.09 -21.06
C TYR A 393 -6.22 -18.35 -21.86
N LEU A 394 -6.18 -17.02 -21.76
CA LEU A 394 -5.09 -16.24 -22.37
C LEU A 394 -3.73 -16.63 -21.82
N THR A 395 -3.64 -16.90 -20.51
CA THR A 395 -2.41 -17.35 -19.85
C THR A 395 -1.94 -18.68 -20.43
N LEU A 396 -2.85 -19.64 -20.63
CA LEU A 396 -2.51 -20.91 -21.27
C LEU A 396 -1.99 -20.71 -22.70
N LEU A 397 -2.64 -19.86 -23.49
CA LEU A 397 -2.19 -19.59 -24.85
C LEU A 397 -0.82 -18.91 -24.91
N ASP A 398 -0.51 -18.01 -23.98
CA ASP A 398 0.75 -17.26 -23.95
C ASP A 398 2.00 -18.15 -23.94
N TYR A 399 1.92 -19.34 -23.32
CA TYR A 399 3.00 -20.34 -23.31
C TYR A 399 3.07 -21.22 -24.57
N LEU A 400 2.13 -21.11 -25.51
CA LEU A 400 2.07 -21.91 -26.75
C LEU A 400 2.48 -21.08 -27.96
N ASN A 401 3.23 -21.65 -28.89
CA ASN A 401 3.52 -21.02 -30.19
C ASN A 401 2.28 -21.05 -31.12
N PRO A 402 2.16 -20.17 -32.13
CA PRO A 402 0.94 -20.06 -32.94
C PRO A 402 0.43 -21.39 -33.55
N PRO A 403 1.29 -22.27 -34.11
CA PRO A 403 0.83 -23.58 -34.62
C PRO A 403 0.25 -24.49 -33.54
N ALA A 404 0.74 -24.39 -32.30
CA ALA A 404 0.23 -25.15 -31.17
C ALA A 404 -1.15 -24.68 -30.71
N ILE A 405 -1.54 -23.45 -31.05
CA ILE A 405 -2.83 -22.85 -30.71
C ILE A 405 -3.93 -23.32 -31.68
N GLU A 406 -3.61 -23.56 -32.95
CA GLU A 406 -4.58 -23.90 -34.02
C GLU A 406 -5.52 -25.09 -33.68
N GLY A 407 -5.05 -26.04 -32.85
CA GLY A 407 -5.83 -27.20 -32.38
C GLY A 407 -6.06 -27.26 -30.87
N PHE A 408 -5.73 -26.19 -30.14
CA PHE A 408 -5.80 -26.19 -28.69
C PHE A 408 -7.25 -26.11 -28.20
N LYS A 409 -7.60 -26.94 -27.21
CA LYS A 409 -8.92 -26.97 -26.58
C LYS A 409 -8.82 -26.58 -25.12
N PHE A 410 -9.57 -25.56 -24.73
CA PHE A 410 -9.64 -25.10 -23.36
C PHE A 410 -10.34 -26.12 -22.45
N PRO A 411 -9.90 -26.27 -21.19
CA PRO A 411 -10.64 -27.00 -20.17
C PRO A 411 -11.92 -26.24 -19.80
N ILE A 412 -12.98 -26.94 -19.39
CA ILE A 412 -14.20 -26.29 -18.88
C ILE A 412 -13.98 -25.96 -17.40
N LEU A 413 -13.91 -24.67 -17.09
CA LEU A 413 -13.58 -24.18 -15.76
C LEU A 413 -14.81 -23.68 -14.99
N PHE A 414 -15.82 -23.16 -15.70
CA PHE A 414 -17.05 -22.69 -15.06
C PHE A 414 -17.81 -23.85 -14.41
N LYS A 415 -18.29 -23.64 -13.17
CA LYS A 415 -18.96 -24.62 -12.29
C LYS A 415 -18.13 -25.82 -11.83
N ASN A 416 -16.86 -25.93 -12.25
CA ASN A 416 -15.93 -26.95 -11.76
C ASN A 416 -14.86 -26.34 -10.84
N ASN A 417 -14.25 -25.25 -11.31
CA ASN A 417 -13.17 -24.54 -10.65
C ASN A 417 -13.60 -23.12 -10.24
N PHE A 418 -14.46 -22.53 -11.07
CA PHE A 418 -14.92 -21.15 -10.94
C PHE A 418 -16.43 -21.10 -10.75
N PHE A 419 -16.88 -20.38 -9.72
CA PHE A 419 -18.29 -20.37 -9.31
C PHE A 419 -18.84 -18.96 -9.18
N GLU A 420 -19.97 -18.70 -9.85
CA GLU A 420 -20.81 -17.53 -9.61
C GLU A 420 -21.65 -17.77 -8.34
N ALA A 421 -21.19 -17.28 -7.19
CA ALA A 421 -21.89 -17.42 -5.92
C ALA A 421 -21.42 -16.39 -4.90
N ASP A 422 -22.32 -16.00 -3.97
CA ASP A 422 -21.88 -15.32 -2.75
C ASP A 422 -21.06 -16.32 -1.91
N PHE A 423 -19.80 -15.98 -1.59
CA PHE A 423 -18.96 -16.82 -0.77
C PHE A 423 -19.62 -17.18 0.56
N PHE A 424 -20.58 -16.40 1.07
CA PHE A 424 -21.30 -16.68 2.30
C PHE A 424 -22.56 -17.54 2.13
N ASP A 425 -22.97 -17.88 0.91
CA ASP A 425 -24.04 -18.84 0.68
C ASP A 425 -23.56 -20.25 1.02
N LYS A 426 -24.25 -20.92 1.94
CA LYS A 426 -23.93 -22.29 2.37
C LYS A 426 -24.63 -23.36 1.54
N GLU A 427 -25.64 -22.98 0.75
CA GLU A 427 -26.40 -23.89 -0.11
C GLU A 427 -25.87 -23.89 -1.54
N ALA A 428 -24.97 -22.97 -1.89
CA ALA A 428 -24.35 -22.91 -3.20
C ALA A 428 -23.50 -24.15 -3.52
N ASP A 429 -23.57 -24.60 -4.78
CA ASP A 429 -22.98 -25.85 -5.26
C ASP A 429 -21.47 -25.99 -4.95
N PHE A 430 -20.73 -24.88 -4.96
CA PHE A 430 -19.29 -24.86 -4.68
C PHE A 430 -18.93 -25.47 -3.32
N ASN A 431 -19.80 -25.36 -2.31
CA ASN A 431 -19.55 -25.94 -1.00
C ASN A 431 -19.42 -27.46 -1.07
N SER A 432 -20.18 -28.11 -1.97
CA SER A 432 -20.10 -29.54 -2.20
C SER A 432 -18.94 -29.91 -3.12
N CYS A 433 -18.72 -29.13 -4.19
CA CYS A 433 -17.65 -29.37 -5.16
C CYS A 433 -16.25 -29.23 -4.56
N LEU A 434 -16.05 -28.25 -3.68
CA LEU A 434 -14.74 -27.93 -3.10
C LEU A 434 -14.46 -28.69 -1.80
N LYS A 435 -15.43 -29.42 -1.24
CA LYS A 435 -15.29 -30.11 0.05
C LYS A 435 -14.15 -31.15 0.07
N SER A 436 -13.87 -31.79 -1.06
CA SER A 436 -12.79 -32.78 -1.19
C SER A 436 -11.46 -32.18 -1.67
N VAL A 437 -11.44 -30.88 -2.00
CA VAL A 437 -10.25 -30.20 -2.48
C VAL A 437 -9.43 -29.75 -1.28
N HIS A 438 -8.19 -30.23 -1.22
CA HIS A 438 -7.24 -29.83 -0.18
C HIS A 438 -6.42 -28.66 -0.71
N PHE A 439 -6.69 -27.46 -0.21
CA PHE A 439 -5.99 -26.26 -0.64
C PHE A 439 -4.65 -26.11 0.10
N ASP A 440 -3.58 -25.80 -0.64
CA ASP A 440 -2.33 -25.34 -0.05
C ASP A 440 -2.50 -23.90 0.46
N TYR A 441 -3.13 -23.04 -0.34
CA TYR A 441 -3.36 -21.64 0.01
C TYR A 441 -4.77 -21.14 -0.29
N ILE A 442 -5.24 -20.22 0.56
CA ILE A 442 -6.41 -19.36 0.29
C ILE A 442 -5.91 -17.91 0.22
N ILE A 443 -5.93 -17.30 -0.96
CA ILE A 443 -5.35 -15.97 -1.20
C ILE A 443 -6.37 -15.06 -1.88
N GLY A 444 -6.28 -13.74 -1.67
CA GLY A 444 -7.17 -12.82 -2.37
C GLY A 444 -7.30 -11.44 -1.72
N ASN A 445 -8.14 -10.60 -2.31
CA ASN A 445 -8.52 -9.28 -1.81
C ASN A 445 -10.04 -9.18 -1.61
N PRO A 446 -10.56 -9.62 -0.45
CA PRO A 446 -11.98 -9.53 -0.15
C PRO A 446 -12.53 -8.09 -0.20
N PRO A 447 -13.83 -7.89 -0.50
CA PRO A 447 -14.44 -6.56 -0.55
C PRO A 447 -14.40 -5.82 0.80
N TRP A 448 -14.28 -4.49 0.77
CA TRP A 448 -14.21 -3.66 1.98
C TRP A 448 -15.49 -2.85 2.21
N MET A 449 -16.53 -3.52 2.69
CA MET A 449 -17.84 -2.92 2.96
C MET A 449 -18.38 -3.19 4.37
N ARG A 450 -19.37 -2.39 4.76
CA ARG A 450 -20.14 -2.53 6.01
C ARG A 450 -21.62 -2.64 5.66
N GLY A 451 -22.34 -3.60 6.24
CA GLY A 451 -23.77 -3.83 5.97
C GLY A 451 -24.71 -2.81 6.62
N LYS A 452 -24.61 -1.53 6.23
CA LYS A 452 -25.47 -0.46 6.75
C LYS A 452 -26.54 -0.06 5.72
N GLY A 453 -27.82 -0.25 6.07
CA GLY A 453 -28.96 0.24 5.29
C GLY A 453 -29.62 -0.79 4.35
N GLU A 454 -29.24 -2.06 4.42
CA GLU A 454 -29.86 -3.11 3.62
C GLU A 454 -31.24 -3.54 4.19
N LYS A 455 -32.23 -3.74 3.30
CA LYS A 455 -33.59 -4.17 3.68
C LYS A 455 -33.64 -5.59 4.23
N GLN A 456 -32.69 -6.43 3.81
CA GLN A 456 -32.52 -7.81 4.26
C GLN A 456 -31.16 -7.96 4.94
N LYS A 457 -31.05 -8.99 5.77
CA LYS A 457 -29.81 -9.29 6.49
C LYS A 457 -28.80 -9.91 5.51
N PRO A 458 -27.56 -9.38 5.41
CA PRO A 458 -26.55 -9.96 4.54
C PRO A 458 -26.16 -11.40 4.95
N LEU A 459 -25.82 -12.24 3.96
CA LEU A 459 -25.45 -13.64 4.19
C LEU A 459 -24.24 -13.80 5.11
N TYR A 460 -23.23 -12.93 5.01
CA TYR A 460 -22.06 -12.97 5.89
C TYR A 460 -22.40 -12.71 7.36
N VAL A 461 -23.39 -11.86 7.65
CA VAL A 461 -23.86 -11.63 9.03
C VAL A 461 -24.61 -12.85 9.54
N LYS A 462 -25.47 -13.44 8.70
CA LYS A 462 -26.18 -14.68 9.03
C LYS A 462 -25.20 -15.82 9.31
N TYR A 463 -24.18 -15.97 8.48
CA TYR A 463 -23.10 -16.95 8.65
C TYR A 463 -22.43 -16.85 10.02
N ILE A 464 -22.03 -15.64 10.45
CA ILE A 464 -21.40 -15.43 11.76
C ILE A 464 -22.33 -15.81 12.90
N GLU A 465 -23.61 -15.46 12.83
CA GLU A 465 -24.57 -15.82 13.88
C GLU A 465 -24.89 -17.31 13.94
N ASP A 466 -25.05 -17.95 12.78
CA ASP A 466 -25.30 -19.39 12.70
C ASP A 466 -24.07 -20.16 13.21
N ARG A 467 -22.86 -19.73 12.84
CA ARG A 467 -21.61 -20.30 13.35
C ARG A 467 -21.43 -20.06 14.85
N ARG A 468 -21.80 -18.88 15.37
CA ARG A 468 -21.79 -18.60 16.82
C ARG A 468 -22.66 -19.57 17.61
N LYS A 469 -23.88 -19.83 17.12
CA LYS A 469 -24.79 -20.80 17.74
C LYS A 469 -24.25 -22.23 17.67
N ALA A 470 -23.63 -22.59 16.53
CA ALA A 470 -23.10 -23.93 16.32
C ALA A 470 -21.86 -24.22 17.17
N GLU A 471 -20.95 -23.24 17.31
CA GLU A 471 -19.72 -23.42 18.09
C GLU A 471 -19.95 -23.32 19.60
N ASN A 472 -20.85 -22.43 20.04
CA ASN A 472 -21.25 -22.25 21.44
C ASN A 472 -20.07 -22.27 22.45
N LYS A 473 -19.02 -21.50 22.17
CA LYS A 473 -17.77 -21.45 22.94
C LYS A 473 -17.30 -20.01 23.16
N GLU A 474 -16.38 -19.84 24.12
CA GLU A 474 -15.70 -18.56 24.38
C GLU A 474 -14.22 -18.61 23.95
N PRO A 475 -13.67 -17.54 23.35
CA PRO A 475 -14.39 -16.33 22.91
C PRO A 475 -15.38 -16.65 21.78
N ALA A 476 -16.56 -16.03 21.80
CA ALA A 476 -17.57 -16.20 20.76
C ALA A 476 -17.13 -15.58 19.42
N ILE A 477 -17.42 -16.25 18.30
CA ILE A 477 -17.17 -15.71 16.95
C ILE A 477 -17.97 -14.42 16.72
N ASP A 478 -17.31 -13.38 16.24
CA ASP A 478 -17.94 -12.09 15.97
C ASP A 478 -17.17 -11.28 14.92
N ILE A 479 -17.87 -10.30 14.32
CA ILE A 479 -17.30 -9.33 13.40
C ILE A 479 -17.66 -7.91 13.82
N GLY A 480 -16.67 -7.04 13.92
CA GLY A 480 -16.85 -5.63 14.24
C GLY A 480 -17.51 -4.87 13.10
N ASN A 481 -18.45 -3.97 13.42
CA ASN A 481 -19.13 -3.10 12.46
C ASN A 481 -19.84 -3.79 11.28
N ARG A 482 -20.08 -5.11 11.36
CA ARG A 482 -20.53 -5.90 10.22
C ARG A 482 -19.61 -5.71 9.00
N GLU A 483 -18.31 -5.69 9.22
CA GLU A 483 -17.31 -5.57 8.16
C GLU A 483 -17.11 -6.93 7.48
N ILE A 484 -17.40 -7.01 6.17
CA ILE A 484 -17.41 -8.29 5.45
C ILE A 484 -16.02 -8.93 5.35
N ALA A 485 -14.96 -8.13 5.24
CA ALA A 485 -13.59 -8.64 5.15
C ALA A 485 -13.18 -9.48 6.38
N GLN A 486 -13.69 -9.11 7.57
CA GLN A 486 -13.50 -9.93 8.78
C GLN A 486 -14.21 -11.28 8.66
N ALA A 487 -15.41 -11.31 8.06
CA ALA A 487 -16.13 -12.55 7.84
C ALA A 487 -15.42 -13.47 6.82
N PHE A 488 -14.76 -12.90 5.80
CA PHE A 488 -13.95 -13.68 4.83
C PHE A 488 -12.76 -14.34 5.53
N VAL A 489 -12.04 -13.60 6.38
CA VAL A 489 -10.97 -14.15 7.23
C VAL A 489 -11.48 -15.35 8.02
N LEU A 490 -12.65 -15.23 8.65
CA LEU A 490 -13.20 -16.32 9.46
C LEU A 490 -13.72 -17.50 8.64
N ARG A 491 -14.38 -17.26 7.49
CA ARG A 491 -14.92 -18.33 6.63
C ARG A 491 -13.85 -19.08 5.85
N SER A 492 -12.67 -18.50 5.63
CA SER A 492 -11.53 -19.24 5.06
C SER A 492 -11.23 -20.54 5.82
N ALA A 493 -11.50 -20.58 7.13
CA ALA A 493 -11.36 -21.76 7.98
C ALA A 493 -12.20 -22.96 7.53
N ASP A 494 -13.31 -22.74 6.83
CA ASP A 494 -14.24 -23.80 6.38
C ASP A 494 -13.67 -24.56 5.17
N PHE A 495 -12.71 -23.95 4.47
CA PHE A 495 -11.99 -24.52 3.32
C PHE A 495 -10.52 -24.82 3.65
N SER A 496 -10.14 -24.76 4.93
CA SER A 496 -8.76 -24.96 5.39
C SER A 496 -8.57 -26.32 6.04
N GLU A 497 -7.49 -27.01 5.69
CA GLU A 497 -6.92 -28.13 6.44
C GLU A 497 -5.80 -27.66 7.39
N THR A 498 -5.15 -28.57 8.10
CA THR A 498 -4.11 -28.26 9.11
C THR A 498 -2.91 -27.49 8.53
N GLU A 499 -2.58 -27.77 7.26
CA GLU A 499 -1.46 -27.16 6.54
C GLU A 499 -1.88 -26.02 5.60
N THR A 500 -3.20 -25.82 5.39
CA THR A 500 -3.69 -24.73 4.53
C THR A 500 -3.34 -23.38 5.14
N LYS A 501 -2.64 -22.54 4.37
CA LYS A 501 -2.29 -21.18 4.79
C LYS A 501 -3.15 -20.16 4.04
N CYS A 502 -3.46 -19.06 4.68
CA CYS A 502 -4.26 -17.99 4.11
C CYS A 502 -3.42 -16.72 3.98
N ALA A 503 -3.60 -15.97 2.89
CA ALA A 503 -3.00 -14.65 2.69
C ALA A 503 -4.04 -13.69 2.10
N LEU A 504 -4.67 -12.87 2.95
CA LEU A 504 -5.76 -11.99 2.54
C LEU A 504 -5.40 -10.51 2.72
N ILE A 505 -5.70 -9.69 1.70
CA ILE A 505 -5.62 -8.22 1.80
C ILE A 505 -6.90 -7.70 2.43
N VAL A 506 -6.78 -7.03 3.58
CA VAL A 506 -7.92 -6.49 4.33
C VAL A 506 -7.66 -5.04 4.74
N THR A 507 -8.70 -4.33 5.20
CA THR A 507 -8.50 -2.99 5.75
C THR A 507 -7.61 -3.05 6.98
N SER A 508 -6.61 -2.18 7.12
CA SER A 508 -5.74 -2.16 8.32
C SER A 508 -6.54 -1.95 9.60
N LYS A 509 -7.72 -1.33 9.51
CA LYS A 509 -8.60 -1.05 10.65
C LYS A 509 -9.05 -2.31 11.39
N VAL A 510 -9.02 -3.50 10.77
CA VAL A 510 -9.35 -4.74 11.49
C VAL A 510 -8.46 -4.94 12.72
N LEU A 511 -7.22 -4.43 12.69
CA LEU A 511 -6.21 -4.62 13.74
C LEU A 511 -6.37 -3.72 14.98
N TYR A 512 -7.03 -2.57 14.88
CA TYR A 512 -7.09 -1.63 16.02
C TYR A 512 -8.40 -0.81 16.09
N ASN A 513 -9.40 -1.10 15.26
CA ASN A 513 -10.72 -0.51 15.45
C ASN A 513 -11.32 -1.01 16.78
N MET A 514 -11.74 -0.08 17.63
CA MET A 514 -12.36 -0.38 18.94
C MET A 514 -13.58 -1.30 18.82
N GLN A 515 -14.36 -1.15 17.74
CA GLN A 515 -15.55 -1.97 17.48
C GLN A 515 -15.23 -3.37 16.94
N SER A 516 -13.96 -3.68 16.65
CA SER A 516 -13.50 -4.98 16.14
C SER A 516 -12.72 -5.81 17.17
N ARG A 517 -12.76 -5.42 18.46
CA ARG A 517 -12.05 -6.15 19.53
C ARG A 517 -12.54 -7.59 19.70
N SER A 518 -13.84 -7.84 19.58
CA SER A 518 -14.42 -9.19 19.64
C SER A 518 -13.90 -10.08 18.50
N PHE A 519 -13.87 -9.56 17.28
CA PHE A 519 -13.24 -10.22 16.12
C PHE A 519 -11.78 -10.58 16.39
N ARG A 520 -10.95 -9.62 16.84
CA ARG A 520 -9.53 -9.87 17.11
C ARG A 520 -9.33 -10.91 18.21
N THR A 521 -10.15 -10.85 19.26
CA THR A 521 -10.11 -11.83 20.35
C THR A 521 -10.39 -13.22 19.80
N TYR A 522 -11.46 -13.41 19.02
CA TYR A 522 -11.76 -14.69 18.39
C TYR A 522 -10.64 -15.14 17.43
N PHE A 523 -10.16 -14.24 16.59
CA PHE A 523 -9.10 -14.50 15.60
C PHE A 523 -7.82 -14.97 16.28
N LEU A 524 -7.36 -14.27 17.31
CA LEU A 524 -6.14 -14.61 18.06
C LEU A 524 -6.23 -15.96 18.79
N HIS A 525 -7.42 -16.41 19.19
CA HIS A 525 -7.59 -17.70 19.86
C HIS A 525 -7.76 -18.88 18.91
N ASN A 526 -8.26 -18.64 17.69
CA ASN A 526 -8.64 -19.71 16.76
C ASN A 526 -7.75 -19.81 15.52
N PHE A 527 -6.82 -18.87 15.32
CA PHE A 527 -5.91 -18.86 14.17
C PHE A 527 -4.47 -18.59 14.62
N PHE A 528 -3.53 -19.29 14.00
CA PHE A 528 -2.12 -18.92 14.04
C PHE A 528 -1.89 -17.78 13.06
N ILE A 529 -1.30 -16.68 13.53
CA ILE A 529 -0.94 -15.55 12.67
C ILE A 529 0.55 -15.65 12.40
N ASP A 530 0.94 -15.95 11.17
CA ASP A 530 2.36 -16.02 10.79
C ASP A 530 2.93 -14.60 10.65
N ARG A 531 2.20 -13.74 9.93
CA ARG A 531 2.67 -12.40 9.59
C ARG A 531 1.55 -11.41 9.34
N VAL A 532 1.81 -10.15 9.67
CA VAL A 532 1.03 -8.97 9.25
C VAL A 532 1.93 -8.02 8.48
N PHE A 533 1.57 -7.69 7.23
CA PHE A 533 2.23 -6.66 6.43
C PHE A 533 1.37 -5.41 6.38
N GLU A 534 1.74 -4.37 7.13
CA GLU A 534 0.97 -3.13 7.33
C GLU A 534 1.36 -2.06 6.31
N LEU A 535 0.37 -1.54 5.58
CA LEU A 535 0.53 -0.53 4.53
C LEU A 535 -0.15 0.81 4.88
N ALA A 536 -0.76 0.94 6.06
CA ALA A 536 -1.42 2.19 6.49
C ALA A 536 -0.55 3.46 6.39
N PRO A 537 0.78 3.43 6.69
CA PRO A 537 1.62 4.62 6.55
C PRO A 537 1.77 5.09 5.11
N VAL A 538 1.75 4.17 4.14
CA VAL A 538 1.89 4.45 2.70
C VAL A 538 0.56 4.42 1.94
N ARG A 539 -0.58 4.43 2.65
CA ARG A 539 -1.93 4.29 2.07
C ARG A 539 -2.24 5.19 0.86
N ARG A 540 -1.59 6.35 0.74
CA ARG A 540 -1.82 7.28 -0.38
C ARG A 540 -1.10 6.87 -1.66
N GLU A 541 -0.22 5.88 -1.57
CA GLU A 541 0.65 5.39 -2.64
C GLU A 541 0.36 3.92 -3.00
N VAL A 542 -0.46 3.20 -2.21
CA VAL A 542 -0.77 1.78 -2.44
C VAL A 542 -1.83 1.61 -3.53
N PHE A 543 -3.00 2.21 -3.33
CA PHE A 543 -4.07 2.22 -4.32
C PHE A 543 -4.02 3.57 -5.03
N ASP A 544 -3.71 3.55 -6.32
CA ASP A 544 -3.65 4.76 -7.13
C ASP A 544 -4.94 5.58 -7.00
N LYS A 545 -4.85 6.88 -7.31
CA LYS A 545 -5.94 7.87 -7.24
C LYS A 545 -7.06 7.56 -8.24
N SER A 546 -7.67 6.38 -8.19
CA SER A 546 -8.83 5.96 -8.96
C SER A 546 -10.05 6.74 -8.48
N ASN A 547 -10.17 8.00 -8.92
CA ASN A 547 -11.36 8.88 -8.95
C ASN A 547 -12.34 8.87 -7.74
N GLY A 548 -11.92 8.42 -6.56
CA GLY A 548 -12.72 8.34 -5.35
C GLY A 548 -11.96 8.88 -4.15
N LYS A 549 -12.54 9.87 -3.46
CA LYS A 549 -11.94 10.62 -2.32
C LYS A 549 -11.63 9.78 -1.06
N ALA A 550 -11.73 8.46 -1.09
CA ALA A 550 -11.55 7.61 0.09
C ALA A 550 -10.26 6.79 0.00
N ILE A 551 -9.18 7.33 0.55
CA ILE A 551 -7.95 6.59 0.79
C ILE A 551 -8.21 5.61 1.93
N SER A 552 -8.26 4.31 1.63
CA SER A 552 -8.47 3.24 2.62
C SER A 552 -7.12 2.57 2.93
N PRO A 553 -6.70 2.49 4.20
CA PRO A 553 -5.47 1.78 4.58
C PRO A 553 -5.69 0.27 4.50
N ALA A 554 -4.68 -0.45 4.03
CA ALA A 554 -4.69 -1.91 3.88
C ALA A 554 -3.56 -2.59 4.64
N CYS A 555 -3.78 -3.85 4.99
CA CYS A 555 -2.76 -4.75 5.48
C CYS A 555 -2.97 -6.12 4.86
N ILE A 556 -1.91 -6.94 4.86
CA ILE A 556 -1.96 -8.33 4.41
C ILE A 556 -1.83 -9.22 5.64
N LEU A 557 -2.79 -10.11 5.84
CA LEU A 557 -2.78 -11.09 6.91
C LEU A 557 -2.33 -12.44 6.36
N PHE A 558 -1.23 -12.98 6.89
CA PHE A 558 -0.80 -14.37 6.68
C PHE A 558 -1.14 -15.17 7.93
N PHE A 559 -2.01 -16.17 7.79
CA PHE A 559 -2.56 -16.90 8.93
C PHE A 559 -3.01 -18.31 8.54
N LYS A 560 -3.22 -19.19 9.52
CA LYS A 560 -3.86 -20.48 9.31
C LYS A 560 -4.79 -20.85 10.47
N ASN A 561 -5.80 -21.66 10.19
CA ASN A 561 -6.70 -22.16 11.23
C ASN A 561 -5.92 -22.99 12.25
N SER A 562 -6.12 -22.72 13.54
CA SER A 562 -5.45 -23.46 14.62
C SER A 562 -5.92 -24.92 14.74
N LYS A 563 -7.10 -25.23 14.18
CA LYS A 563 -7.78 -26.53 14.37
C LYS A 563 -7.91 -26.91 15.85
N GLY A 564 -8.06 -25.92 16.73
CA GLY A 564 -8.20 -26.10 18.18
C GLY A 564 -6.87 -26.15 18.96
N CYS A 565 -5.73 -25.99 18.29
CA CYS A 565 -4.43 -25.88 18.96
C CYS A 565 -4.29 -24.53 19.68
N ASN A 566 -3.51 -24.51 20.77
CA ASN A 566 -3.20 -23.28 21.49
C ASN A 566 -2.31 -22.36 20.64
N THR A 567 -2.73 -21.11 20.47
CA THR A 567 -2.05 -20.09 19.66
C THR A 567 -1.11 -19.19 20.46
N HIS A 568 -1.10 -19.25 21.79
CA HIS A 568 -0.46 -18.26 22.66
C HIS A 568 1.07 -18.16 22.49
N SER A 569 1.75 -19.29 22.27
CA SER A 569 3.20 -19.33 22.06
C SER A 569 3.63 -19.01 20.64
N ASN A 570 2.67 -18.80 19.72
CA ASN A 570 2.98 -18.45 18.34
C ASN A 570 3.69 -17.10 18.28
N ILE A 571 4.63 -16.97 17.35
CA ILE A 571 5.33 -15.70 17.09
C ILE A 571 4.77 -15.09 15.82
N VAL A 572 4.24 -13.88 15.94
CA VAL A 572 3.71 -13.09 14.82
C VAL A 572 4.80 -12.16 14.32
N GLU A 573 5.09 -12.20 13.01
CA GLU A 573 5.93 -11.21 12.35
C GLU A 573 5.07 -10.00 11.95
N HIS A 574 5.28 -8.83 12.56
CA HIS A 574 4.61 -7.59 12.18
C HIS A 574 5.58 -6.69 11.42
N ILE A 575 5.29 -6.43 10.16
CA ILE A 575 6.15 -5.68 9.25
C ILE A 575 5.39 -4.44 8.78
N THR A 576 5.97 -3.26 8.91
CA THR A 576 5.32 -2.01 8.48
C THR A 576 6.06 -1.35 7.32
N LEU A 577 5.37 -1.10 6.21
CA LEU A 577 5.97 -0.33 5.12
C LEU A 577 5.87 1.17 5.40
N LYS A 578 7.03 1.84 5.46
CA LYS A 578 7.12 3.30 5.63
C LYS A 578 7.31 4.02 4.30
N PRO A 579 6.88 5.29 4.18
CA PRO A 579 7.16 6.09 3.00
C PRO A 579 8.66 6.10 2.70
N SER A 580 8.99 5.79 1.45
CA SER A 580 10.36 5.81 0.94
C SER A 580 10.36 6.17 -0.54
N ARG A 581 11.43 6.80 -1.02
CA ARG A 581 11.54 7.22 -2.43
C ARG A 581 11.34 6.06 -3.41
N PHE A 582 11.88 4.89 -3.09
CA PHE A 582 11.76 3.67 -3.91
C PHE A 582 10.33 3.16 -4.00
N PHE A 583 9.58 3.20 -2.89
CA PHE A 583 8.19 2.81 -2.92
C PHE A 583 7.36 3.82 -3.71
N SER A 584 7.59 5.12 -3.51
CA SER A 584 6.88 6.18 -4.23
C SER A 584 7.07 6.10 -5.75
N LEU A 585 8.30 5.79 -6.21
CA LEU A 585 8.68 5.81 -7.62
C LEU A 585 8.51 4.45 -8.33
N PHE A 586 8.87 3.33 -7.69
CA PHE A 586 8.93 2.01 -8.34
C PHE A 586 8.03 0.95 -7.71
N LYS A 587 7.33 1.28 -6.62
CA LYS A 587 6.62 0.31 -5.77
C LYS A 587 7.54 -0.78 -5.19
N ILE A 588 8.84 -0.50 -5.09
CA ILE A 588 9.82 -1.39 -4.46
C ILE A 588 9.75 -1.22 -2.93
N PHE A 589 9.63 -2.32 -2.21
CA PHE A 589 9.55 -2.30 -0.75
C PHE A 589 10.91 -2.05 -0.12
N THR A 590 11.01 -0.93 0.60
CA THR A 590 12.12 -0.67 1.53
C THR A 590 11.63 -0.90 2.94
N ILE A 591 12.17 -1.91 3.62
CA ILE A 591 11.83 -2.23 5.00
C ILE A 591 13.09 -2.08 5.84
N ASN A 592 13.04 -1.19 6.84
CA ASN A 592 14.15 -1.03 7.78
C ASN A 592 13.98 -2.02 8.92
N ARG A 593 15.06 -2.30 9.66
CA ARG A 593 15.02 -3.32 10.71
C ARG A 593 14.00 -3.03 11.80
N ILE A 594 13.90 -1.77 12.23
CA ILE A 594 12.94 -1.31 13.24
C ILE A 594 11.47 -1.46 12.81
N ASP A 595 11.23 -1.55 11.49
CA ASP A 595 9.89 -1.72 10.92
C ASP A 595 9.46 -3.20 10.90
N PHE A 596 10.40 -4.12 11.15
CA PHE A 596 10.16 -5.55 11.30
C PHE A 596 10.18 -5.93 12.79
N LYS A 597 9.06 -6.46 13.29
CA LYS A 597 8.87 -6.79 14.71
C LYS A 597 8.41 -8.22 14.86
N LYS A 598 8.87 -8.90 15.91
CA LYS A 598 8.38 -10.22 16.31
C LYS A 598 7.68 -10.09 17.66
N VAL A 599 6.44 -10.56 17.74
CA VAL A 599 5.62 -10.46 18.94
C VAL A 599 4.99 -11.82 19.23
N GLN A 600 5.03 -12.24 20.50
CA GLN A 600 4.30 -13.42 20.91
C GLN A 600 2.79 -13.14 20.85
N GLN A 601 2.02 -14.04 20.23
CA GLN A 601 0.60 -13.84 19.96
C GLN A 601 -0.23 -13.60 21.23
N SER A 602 0.15 -14.19 22.37
CA SER A 602 -0.48 -13.91 23.67
C SER A 602 -0.38 -12.44 24.08
N LYS A 603 0.70 -11.74 23.74
CA LYS A 603 0.83 -10.30 24.05
C LYS A 603 -0.19 -9.44 23.31
N LEU A 604 -0.65 -9.88 22.13
CA LEU A 604 -1.72 -9.21 21.39
C LEU A 604 -3.11 -9.49 22.00
N VAL A 605 -3.25 -10.59 22.73
CA VAL A 605 -4.45 -10.91 23.53
C VAL A 605 -4.47 -10.04 24.80
N ASP A 606 -3.34 -9.99 25.51
CA ASP A 606 -3.19 -9.25 26.76
C ASP A 606 -3.29 -7.73 26.54
N PHE A 607 -2.68 -7.24 25.45
CA PHE A 607 -2.57 -5.82 25.12
C PHE A 607 -3.15 -5.52 23.73
N ASP A 608 -4.47 -5.43 23.62
CA ASP A 608 -5.16 -5.16 22.34
C ASP A 608 -4.68 -3.86 21.64
N TRP A 609 -4.19 -2.88 22.38
CA TRP A 609 -3.62 -1.63 21.84
C TRP A 609 -2.22 -1.79 21.22
N LEU A 610 -1.52 -2.90 21.48
CA LEU A 610 -0.20 -3.21 20.94
C LEU A 610 -0.21 -3.23 19.41
N TRP A 611 -1.31 -3.67 18.79
CA TRP A 611 -1.49 -3.60 17.34
C TRP A 611 -1.18 -2.22 16.76
N LYS A 612 -1.57 -1.15 17.45
CA LYS A 612 -1.32 0.22 16.98
C LYS A 612 0.12 0.65 17.18
N VAL A 613 0.75 0.25 18.28
CA VAL A 613 2.17 0.52 18.58
C VAL A 613 3.07 -0.14 17.56
N LEU A 614 2.78 -1.39 17.17
CA LEU A 614 3.58 -2.13 16.19
C LEU A 614 3.69 -1.41 14.83
N VAL A 615 2.71 -0.54 14.51
CA VAL A 615 2.76 0.30 13.31
C VAL A 615 3.88 1.32 13.41
N TYR A 616 4.00 2.12 14.47
CA TYR A 616 4.89 3.29 14.51
C TYR A 616 5.98 3.26 15.57
N GLY A 617 5.74 2.63 16.71
CA GLY A 617 6.70 2.51 17.78
C GLY A 617 7.58 1.27 17.66
N THR A 618 8.27 0.96 18.74
CA THR A 618 9.15 -0.17 18.99
C THR A 618 8.80 -0.84 20.31
N TYR A 619 9.62 -1.77 20.79
CA TYR A 619 9.40 -2.38 22.10
C TYR A 619 9.61 -1.36 23.24
N LEU A 620 10.47 -0.36 23.04
CA LEU A 620 10.68 0.74 23.98
C LEU A 620 9.40 1.61 24.10
N ASP A 621 8.75 1.91 22.96
CA ASP A 621 7.45 2.60 22.97
C ASP A 621 6.36 1.79 23.67
N PHE A 622 6.35 0.45 23.48
CA PHE A 622 5.43 -0.41 24.23
C PHE A 622 5.64 -0.28 25.73
N ASN A 623 6.89 -0.36 26.20
CA ASN A 623 7.23 -0.22 27.62
C ASN A 623 6.81 1.15 28.16
N TYR A 624 7.08 2.22 27.41
CA TYR A 624 6.73 3.57 27.81
C TYR A 624 5.21 3.76 27.91
N ILE A 625 4.45 3.35 26.90
CA ILE A 625 2.98 3.43 26.92
C ILE A 625 2.39 2.53 28.02
N ASN A 626 2.94 1.32 28.24
CA ASN A 626 2.47 0.43 29.28
C ASN A 626 2.69 1.04 30.68
N ARG A 627 3.88 1.60 30.94
CA ARG A 627 4.17 2.33 32.18
C ARG A 627 3.19 3.47 32.41
N LEU A 628 2.92 4.29 31.39
CA LEU A 628 1.97 5.39 31.52
C LEU A 628 0.55 4.91 31.83
N LYS A 629 0.13 3.75 31.30
CA LYS A 629 -1.16 3.12 31.63
C LYS A 629 -1.20 2.55 33.05
N ASP A 630 -0.08 2.07 33.56
CA ASP A 630 0.02 1.49 34.90
C ASP A 630 0.15 2.56 36.00
N GLU A 631 0.86 3.66 35.72
CA GLU A 631 1.15 4.71 36.72
C GLU A 631 0.07 5.79 36.81
N TYR A 632 -0.72 6.01 35.76
CA TYR A 632 -1.69 7.10 35.70
C TYR A 632 -3.09 6.62 35.27
N SER A 633 -4.11 7.08 35.98
CA SER A 633 -5.50 6.94 35.57
C SER A 633 -5.78 7.69 34.27
N ALA A 634 -6.66 7.15 33.44
CA ALA A 634 -7.07 7.80 32.20
C ALA A 634 -7.96 9.03 32.49
N ILE A 635 -7.91 10.07 31.65
CA ILE A 635 -8.80 11.23 31.75
C ILE A 635 -10.27 10.79 31.83
N SER A 636 -10.65 9.72 31.12
CA SER A 636 -11.99 9.13 31.14
C SER A 636 -12.49 8.76 32.54
N GLU A 637 -11.60 8.35 33.45
CA GLU A 637 -11.97 8.01 34.83
C GLU A 637 -12.37 9.25 35.64
N TYR A 638 -11.88 10.43 35.26
CA TYR A 638 -12.23 11.70 35.87
C TYR A 638 -13.45 12.33 35.21
N VAL A 639 -13.57 12.23 33.89
CA VAL A 639 -14.55 13.02 33.12
C VAL A 639 -15.85 12.28 32.80
N TYR A 640 -15.91 10.95 32.93
CA TYR A 640 -17.16 10.17 32.74
C TYR A 640 -17.95 9.91 34.03
N THR A 641 -17.62 10.57 35.13
CA THR A 641 -18.50 10.61 36.31
C THR A 641 -19.70 11.52 36.00
N GLU A 642 -20.86 10.91 35.72
CA GLU A 642 -22.08 11.66 35.34
C GLU A 642 -22.56 12.66 36.42
N SER A 643 -22.08 12.52 37.66
CA SER A 643 -22.29 13.49 38.74
C SER A 643 -21.46 14.78 38.60
N ASP A 644 -20.35 14.73 37.86
CA ASP A 644 -19.36 15.80 37.82
C ASP A 644 -19.26 16.48 36.45
N TYR A 645 -19.60 15.77 35.36
CA TYR A 645 -19.48 16.32 34.00
C TYR A 645 -20.64 15.93 33.08
N ILE A 646 -20.97 16.82 32.15
CA ILE A 646 -21.72 16.51 30.94
C ILE A 646 -20.75 16.54 29.75
N ILE A 647 -20.59 15.39 29.08
CA ILE A 647 -19.79 15.26 27.87
C ILE A 647 -20.67 14.93 26.68
N LYS A 648 -20.88 15.92 25.80
CA LYS A 648 -21.72 15.75 24.61
C LYS A 648 -21.21 16.56 23.43
N GLN A 649 -21.48 16.05 22.24
CA GLN A 649 -21.24 16.74 20.98
C GLN A 649 -22.26 17.87 20.77
N GLY A 650 -21.87 18.85 19.96
CA GLY A 650 -22.74 19.96 19.57
C GLY A 650 -23.86 19.56 18.59
N ILE A 651 -24.38 20.56 17.88
CA ILE A 651 -25.50 20.38 16.96
C ILE A 651 -25.07 19.83 15.59
N LYS A 652 -25.91 18.99 14.98
CA LYS A 652 -25.74 18.56 13.60
C LYS A 652 -26.77 19.26 12.72
N LYS A 653 -26.31 20.12 11.81
CA LYS A 653 -27.20 20.91 10.93
C LYS A 653 -28.19 20.04 10.14
N LYS A 654 -27.79 18.83 9.72
CA LYS A 654 -28.64 17.87 8.99
C LYS A 654 -28.40 16.43 9.45
N ASP A 655 -29.46 15.69 9.76
CA ASP A 655 -29.41 14.28 10.14
C ASP A 655 -30.61 13.52 9.54
N GLY A 656 -30.47 13.07 8.29
CA GLY A 656 -31.61 12.61 7.51
C GLY A 656 -32.63 13.74 7.29
N ASP A 657 -33.90 13.40 7.43
CA ASP A 657 -35.03 14.35 7.28
C ASP A 657 -35.55 14.89 8.62
N LYS A 658 -34.81 14.66 9.71
CA LYS A 658 -35.18 15.16 11.05
C LYS A 658 -35.07 16.68 11.08
N LYS A 659 -36.04 17.29 11.77
CA LYS A 659 -36.09 18.73 12.08
C LYS A 659 -36.39 18.90 13.55
N ILE A 660 -35.43 19.44 14.29
CA ILE A 660 -35.55 19.77 15.71
C ILE A 660 -35.49 21.28 15.83
N ASP A 661 -36.52 21.87 16.43
CA ASP A 661 -36.56 23.30 16.74
C ASP A 661 -35.53 23.64 17.82
N VAL A 662 -34.65 24.59 17.52
CA VAL A 662 -33.59 25.11 18.39
C VAL A 662 -33.67 26.64 18.50
N SER A 663 -34.88 27.21 18.38
CA SER A 663 -35.09 28.66 18.40
C SER A 663 -34.57 29.34 19.67
N GLU A 664 -34.47 28.63 20.79
CA GLU A 664 -33.87 29.14 22.04
C GLU A 664 -32.35 29.41 21.97
N LEU A 665 -31.66 28.90 20.93
CA LEU A 665 -30.24 29.12 20.69
C LEU A 665 -29.96 30.26 19.70
N ILE A 666 -30.99 30.92 19.17
CA ILE A 666 -30.83 32.07 18.27
C ILE A 666 -30.09 33.20 18.99
N ASP A 667 -29.25 33.94 18.28
CA ASP A 667 -28.44 35.06 18.79
C ASP A 667 -27.31 34.69 19.76
N TRP A 668 -27.14 33.40 20.06
CA TRP A 668 -25.94 32.90 20.74
C TRP A 668 -24.73 32.97 19.80
N ASP A 669 -23.53 33.11 20.35
CA ASP A 669 -22.31 33.12 19.54
C ASP A 669 -22.16 31.78 18.80
N TYR A 670 -21.92 31.81 17.49
CA TYR A 670 -21.68 30.62 16.68
C TYR A 670 -20.19 30.41 16.48
N ILE A 671 -19.69 29.33 17.05
CA ILE A 671 -18.30 28.88 16.91
C ILE A 671 -18.26 27.98 15.68
N ASP A 672 -18.02 28.56 14.51
CA ASP A 672 -17.94 27.78 13.28
C ASP A 672 -16.74 26.84 13.31
N THR A 673 -16.98 25.54 13.22
CA THR A 673 -15.96 24.51 13.42
C THR A 673 -15.31 24.05 12.10
N ASP A 674 -15.73 24.63 10.97
CA ASP A 674 -15.11 24.36 9.66
C ASP A 674 -13.60 24.60 9.74
N VAL A 675 -12.81 23.76 9.07
CA VAL A 675 -11.35 23.89 9.06
C VAL A 675 -10.90 25.23 8.49
N LYS A 676 -11.66 25.81 7.56
CA LYS A 676 -11.37 27.10 6.94
C LYS A 676 -11.68 28.30 7.82
N SER A 677 -12.67 28.19 8.72
CA SER A 677 -13.13 29.31 9.54
C SER A 677 -12.13 29.69 10.63
N LYS A 678 -11.31 28.73 11.07
CA LYS A 678 -10.31 28.84 12.15
C LYS A 678 -10.85 29.51 13.43
N LYS A 679 -12.16 29.37 13.73
CA LYS A 679 -12.80 30.01 14.90
C LYS A 679 -12.48 29.32 16.23
N LEU A 680 -12.24 28.01 16.19
CA LEU A 680 -11.76 27.20 17.31
C LEU A 680 -10.34 26.70 17.01
N GLN A 681 -9.39 27.07 17.86
CA GLN A 681 -7.97 26.73 17.77
C GLN A 681 -7.46 26.21 19.12
N GLN A 682 -6.26 25.61 19.16
CA GLN A 682 -5.67 25.17 20.44
C GLN A 682 -5.63 26.34 21.42
N TYR A 683 -6.13 26.15 22.64
CA TYR A 683 -6.22 27.15 23.71
C TYR A 683 -7.05 28.42 23.41
N PHE A 684 -7.65 28.56 22.22
CA PHE A 684 -8.21 29.85 21.81
C PHE A 684 -9.49 29.72 20.98
N ILE A 685 -10.51 30.46 21.40
CA ILE A 685 -11.74 30.72 20.64
C ILE A 685 -11.69 32.20 20.23
N VAL A 686 -11.85 32.49 18.95
CA VAL A 686 -11.72 33.87 18.48
C VAL A 686 -12.79 34.79 19.12
N PRO A 687 -12.48 36.06 19.42
CA PRO A 687 -13.42 37.02 19.98
C PRO A 687 -14.59 37.35 19.06
N ASP A 688 -14.33 37.50 17.75
CA ASP A 688 -15.33 37.94 16.78
C ASP A 688 -16.05 36.74 16.15
N LEU A 689 -17.18 36.39 16.76
CA LEU A 689 -18.07 35.30 16.37
C LEU A 689 -19.35 35.82 15.73
N GLU A 690 -19.83 35.09 14.74
CA GLU A 690 -21.16 35.32 14.17
C GLU A 690 -22.23 34.86 15.15
N LYS A 691 -23.50 35.22 14.89
CA LYS A 691 -24.63 34.75 15.68
C LYS A 691 -25.29 33.54 15.06
N TRP A 692 -25.72 32.59 15.88
CA TRP A 692 -26.50 31.45 15.44
C TRP A 692 -27.88 31.92 14.96
N SER A 693 -28.28 31.49 13.77
CA SER A 693 -29.51 31.96 13.11
C SER A 693 -30.45 30.85 12.64
N ASN A 694 -30.02 29.57 12.64
CA ASN A 694 -30.86 28.48 12.18
C ASN A 694 -31.88 28.09 13.25
N LYS A 695 -33.17 28.10 12.88
CA LYS A 695 -34.27 27.68 13.76
C LYS A 695 -34.39 26.17 13.88
N GLU A 696 -33.92 25.42 12.88
CA GLU A 696 -34.03 23.96 12.84
C GLU A 696 -32.67 23.30 12.62
N VAL A 697 -32.44 22.17 13.27
CA VAL A 697 -31.27 21.29 13.06
C VAL A 697 -31.70 19.83 12.92
N GLY A 698 -30.83 18.99 12.37
CA GLY A 698 -31.09 17.55 12.26
C GLY A 698 -30.90 16.79 13.58
N TYR A 699 -29.96 17.22 14.41
CA TYR A 699 -29.70 16.62 15.71
C TYR A 699 -29.15 17.65 16.71
N VAL A 700 -29.55 17.50 17.96
CA VAL A 700 -28.99 18.14 19.15
C VAL A 700 -29.22 17.20 20.33
N PHE A 701 -28.28 17.16 21.28
CA PHE A 701 -28.46 16.37 22.48
C PHE A 701 -29.63 16.91 23.31
N ARG A 702 -30.52 16.00 23.75
CA ARG A 702 -31.69 16.32 24.56
C ARG A 702 -31.70 15.48 25.82
N ASN A 703 -31.90 16.11 26.97
CA ASN A 703 -32.11 15.44 28.25
C ASN A 703 -33.60 15.50 28.61
N GLN A 704 -34.23 14.35 28.84
CA GLN A 704 -35.67 14.25 29.11
C GLN A 704 -36.57 15.02 28.12
N GLY A 705 -36.19 15.01 26.83
CA GLY A 705 -36.95 15.66 25.75
C GLY A 705 -36.68 17.16 25.56
N LYS A 706 -35.99 17.82 26.49
CA LYS A 706 -35.53 19.22 26.37
C LYS A 706 -34.11 19.28 25.81
N ILE A 707 -33.79 20.33 25.06
CA ILE A 707 -32.41 20.57 24.62
C ILE A 707 -31.55 20.80 25.86
N ALA A 708 -30.42 20.11 25.91
CA ALA A 708 -29.44 20.30 26.98
C ALA A 708 -28.60 21.54 26.67
N THR A 709 -29.15 22.73 26.96
CA THR A 709 -28.46 24.01 26.68
C THR A 709 -27.18 24.16 27.49
N GLU A 710 -27.05 23.43 28.60
CA GLU A 710 -25.90 23.49 29.50
C GLU A 710 -24.58 23.20 28.78
N ILE A 711 -24.60 22.33 27.76
CA ILE A 711 -23.41 21.96 26.98
C ILE A 711 -22.83 23.13 26.18
N PHE A 712 -23.64 24.15 25.91
CA PHE A 712 -23.29 25.37 25.19
C PHE A 712 -22.93 26.55 26.11
N THR A 713 -22.86 26.33 27.44
CA THR A 713 -22.62 27.39 28.43
C THR A 713 -21.24 27.32 29.07
N ALA A 714 -20.68 28.48 29.39
CA ALA A 714 -19.41 28.58 30.10
C ALA A 714 -19.54 28.29 31.61
N PRO A 715 -18.46 27.87 32.30
CA PRO A 715 -17.20 27.39 31.74
C PRO A 715 -17.36 25.97 31.20
N ALA A 716 -16.62 25.62 30.13
CA ALA A 716 -16.52 24.27 29.58
C ALA A 716 -15.25 24.15 28.71
N ILE A 717 -14.77 22.94 28.42
CA ILE A 717 -13.75 22.74 27.37
C ILE A 717 -14.45 22.31 26.08
N LEU A 718 -14.11 22.93 24.96
CA LEU A 718 -14.49 22.47 23.63
C LEU A 718 -13.33 21.70 23.01
N ILE A 719 -13.59 20.49 22.52
CA ILE A 719 -12.61 19.58 21.95
C ILE A 719 -13.04 19.18 20.54
N LYS A 720 -12.24 19.53 19.54
CA LYS A 720 -12.52 19.18 18.13
C LYS A 720 -12.24 17.68 17.87
N ASP A 721 -12.99 17.08 16.96
CA ASP A 721 -12.69 15.75 16.43
C ASP A 721 -11.45 15.76 15.51
N GLY A 722 -11.26 16.85 14.76
CA GLY A 722 -10.10 17.04 13.89
C GLY A 722 -8.87 17.50 14.65
N LEU A 723 -7.72 16.95 14.30
CA LEU A 723 -6.42 17.25 14.89
C LEU A 723 -5.65 18.31 14.08
N THR A 724 -4.58 18.85 14.65
CA THR A 724 -3.61 19.68 13.91
C THR A 724 -2.81 18.87 12.88
N SER A 725 -1.98 19.53 12.07
CA SER A 725 -1.04 18.86 11.16
C SER A 725 -0.04 17.97 11.90
N GLU A 726 0.26 18.30 13.15
CA GLU A 726 1.17 17.63 14.06
C GLU A 726 0.43 16.61 14.95
N PHE A 727 -0.82 16.26 14.61
CA PHE A 727 -1.71 15.34 15.34
C PHE A 727 -2.05 15.76 16.78
N ARG A 728 -1.78 17.00 17.19
CA ARG A 728 -2.22 17.52 18.50
C ARG A 728 -3.74 17.70 18.51
N THR A 729 -4.37 17.45 19.66
CA THR A 729 -5.80 17.74 19.83
C THR A 729 -6.04 19.24 19.78
N VAL A 730 -7.17 19.67 19.22
CA VAL A 730 -7.60 21.08 19.23
C VAL A 730 -8.64 21.25 20.32
N ALA A 731 -8.21 21.76 21.48
CA ALA A 731 -9.10 22.05 22.61
C ALA A 731 -8.95 23.49 23.10
N ALA A 732 -10.04 24.13 23.52
CA ALA A 732 -10.06 25.48 24.07
C ALA A 732 -11.11 25.66 25.18
N MET A 733 -10.88 26.63 26.07
CA MET A 733 -11.86 26.98 27.10
C MET A 733 -13.00 27.83 26.50
N LEU A 734 -14.24 27.42 26.77
CA LEU A 734 -15.45 28.18 26.52
C LEU A 734 -15.72 29.11 27.70
N ASN A 735 -15.45 30.40 27.51
CA ASN A 735 -15.62 31.45 28.55
C ASN A 735 -16.91 32.26 28.40
N ARG A 736 -17.70 31.99 27.36
CA ARG A 736 -19.01 32.60 27.10
C ARG A 736 -19.91 31.60 26.39
N ASN A 737 -21.22 31.79 26.47
CA ASN A 737 -22.18 30.90 25.82
C ASN A 737 -21.99 30.88 24.30
N GLY A 738 -21.98 29.69 23.69
CA GLY A 738 -21.77 29.56 22.25
C GLY A 738 -22.19 28.21 21.67
N VAL A 739 -22.79 28.27 20.49
CA VAL A 739 -23.27 27.12 19.70
C VAL A 739 -22.13 26.62 18.80
N PHE A 740 -21.92 25.29 18.78
CA PHE A 740 -20.90 24.62 17.97
C PHE A 740 -21.47 23.32 17.37
N THR A 741 -20.81 22.79 16.35
CA THR A 741 -21.32 21.61 15.63
C THR A 741 -20.93 20.27 16.27
N ASP A 742 -21.50 19.18 15.75
CA ASP A 742 -21.26 17.79 16.18
C ASP A 742 -19.82 17.30 15.99
N ASN A 743 -18.95 18.06 15.32
CA ASN A 743 -17.50 17.79 15.24
C ASN A 743 -16.72 18.34 16.45
N VAL A 744 -17.42 18.86 17.46
CA VAL A 744 -16.86 19.39 18.70
C VAL A 744 -17.62 18.79 19.87
N THR A 745 -16.86 18.27 20.84
CA THR A 745 -17.34 17.76 22.12
C THR A 745 -17.12 18.81 23.19
N SER A 746 -18.16 19.09 23.96
CA SER A 746 -18.09 19.93 25.17
C SER A 746 -17.89 19.05 26.39
N VAL A 747 -16.94 19.42 27.24
CA VAL A 747 -16.75 18.87 28.60
C VAL A 747 -17.19 19.94 29.58
N LYS A 748 -18.45 19.83 30.04
CA LYS A 748 -19.10 20.79 30.92
C LYS A 748 -19.04 20.30 32.37
N PRO A 749 -18.36 20.98 33.31
CA PRO A 749 -18.40 20.62 34.72
C PRO A 749 -19.77 20.94 35.32
N LEU A 750 -20.18 20.11 36.28
CA LEU A 750 -21.42 20.23 37.05
C LEU A 750 -21.19 20.76 38.48
N ASN A 751 -19.93 20.77 38.93
CA ASN A 751 -19.57 21.26 40.26
C ASN A 751 -18.18 21.95 40.28
N PRO A 752 -17.87 22.75 41.32
CA PRO A 752 -16.62 23.51 41.40
C PRO A 752 -15.34 22.65 41.43
N ASN A 753 -15.40 21.41 41.92
CA ASN A 753 -14.23 20.53 41.92
C ASN A 753 -13.93 20.04 40.51
N ALA A 754 -14.97 19.68 39.76
CA ALA A 754 -14.88 19.32 38.35
C ALA A 754 -14.33 20.46 37.50
N GLU A 755 -14.74 21.70 37.79
CA GLU A 755 -14.27 22.91 37.12
C GLU A 755 -12.76 23.14 37.30
N LYS A 756 -12.21 22.91 38.50
CA LYS A 756 -10.77 23.04 38.79
C LYS A 756 -9.87 22.11 37.97
N ASN A 757 -10.41 21.01 37.45
CA ASN A 757 -9.66 20.07 36.61
C ASN A 757 -9.60 20.49 35.15
N LEU A 758 -10.47 21.42 34.69
CA LEU A 758 -10.51 21.79 33.28
C LEU A 758 -9.18 22.32 32.73
N PRO A 759 -8.43 23.20 33.43
CA PRO A 759 -7.14 23.68 32.93
C PRO A 759 -6.12 22.54 32.72
N ASN A 760 -6.12 21.52 33.59
CA ASN A 760 -5.26 20.35 33.46
C ASN A 760 -5.61 19.57 32.19
N ILE A 761 -6.88 19.20 32.02
CA ILE A 761 -7.36 18.47 30.84
C ILE A 761 -7.05 19.24 29.55
N LEU A 762 -7.27 20.57 29.56
CA LEU A 762 -6.99 21.44 28.43
C LEU A 762 -5.51 21.43 28.03
N ILE A 763 -4.60 21.52 29.00
CA ILE A 763 -3.15 21.50 28.74
C ILE A 763 -2.72 20.14 28.20
N LEU A 764 -3.15 19.07 28.87
CA LEU A 764 -2.78 17.69 28.51
C LEU A 764 -3.21 17.34 27.09
N LEU A 765 -4.45 17.62 26.70
CA LEU A 765 -4.96 17.30 25.36
C LEU A 765 -4.22 18.07 24.26
N ASN A 766 -3.81 19.32 24.50
CA ASN A 766 -3.13 20.13 23.48
C ASN A 766 -1.62 19.85 23.36
N SER A 767 -1.05 18.97 24.20
CA SER A 767 0.40 18.72 24.32
C SER A 767 1.01 17.84 23.24
N ASP A 768 2.33 17.87 23.13
CA ASP A 768 3.12 16.95 22.29
C ASP A 768 3.07 15.49 22.76
N LEU A 769 2.94 15.28 24.05
CA LEU A 769 2.75 13.93 24.61
C LEU A 769 1.42 13.33 24.15
N ASN A 770 0.36 14.15 24.02
CA ASN A 770 -0.91 13.69 23.49
C ASN A 770 -0.82 13.31 22.00
N ALA A 771 -0.04 14.05 21.20
CA ALA A 771 0.22 13.68 19.81
C ALA A 771 0.96 12.34 19.69
N TYR A 772 2.00 12.14 20.52
CA TYR A 772 2.70 10.86 20.66
C TYR A 772 1.74 9.73 21.04
N TRP A 773 0.96 9.90 22.10
CA TRP A 773 0.00 8.91 22.57
C TRP A 773 -1.05 8.56 21.51
N ALA A 774 -1.62 9.56 20.85
CA ALA A 774 -2.61 9.37 19.80
C ALA A 774 -2.02 8.61 18.61
N LEU A 775 -0.77 8.89 18.23
CA LEU A 775 -0.07 8.13 17.19
C LEU A 775 0.09 6.66 17.59
N GLN A 776 0.40 6.37 18.86
CA GLN A 776 0.64 5.01 19.35
C GLN A 776 -0.62 4.22 19.69
N THR A 777 -1.77 4.86 19.93
CA THR A 777 -2.96 4.18 20.49
C THR A 777 -4.27 4.42 19.73
N ALA A 778 -4.44 5.53 19.03
CA ALA A 778 -5.73 5.88 18.41
C ALA A 778 -5.94 5.17 17.06
N SER A 779 -7.15 4.67 16.81
CA SER A 779 -7.47 3.83 15.64
C SER A 779 -7.51 4.56 14.29
N PHE A 780 -7.44 5.89 14.28
CA PHE A 780 -7.49 6.70 13.05
C PHE A 780 -6.21 7.49 12.79
N VAL A 781 -5.52 7.93 13.84
CA VAL A 781 -4.36 8.81 13.78
C VAL A 781 -3.16 8.09 13.16
N GLY A 782 -2.59 8.70 12.13
CA GLY A 782 -1.55 8.08 11.30
C GLY A 782 -2.05 6.91 10.43
N ILE A 783 -3.34 6.60 10.44
CA ILE A 783 -3.90 5.42 9.76
C ILE A 783 -4.81 5.78 8.60
N LYS A 784 -5.84 6.59 8.82
CA LYS A 784 -6.87 6.86 7.79
C LYS A 784 -7.14 8.35 7.69
N GLN A 785 -7.54 8.95 8.80
CA GLN A 785 -7.91 10.35 8.91
C GLN A 785 -7.39 10.93 10.21
N GLU A 786 -7.27 12.25 10.19
CA GLU A 786 -6.64 13.03 11.24
C GLU A 786 -7.70 13.43 12.25
N ARG A 787 -8.36 12.41 12.76
CA ARG A 787 -9.46 12.51 13.70
C ARG A 787 -9.22 11.53 14.83
N SER A 788 -9.70 11.88 16.00
CA SER A 788 -9.72 11.01 17.17
C SER A 788 -11.15 10.96 17.71
N HIS A 789 -11.60 9.80 18.15
CA HIS A 789 -12.88 9.68 18.84
C HIS A 789 -12.73 9.99 20.33
N ASP A 790 -13.79 10.46 20.97
CA ASP A 790 -13.72 10.88 22.39
C ASP A 790 -13.21 9.79 23.32
N SER A 791 -13.62 8.53 23.15
CA SER A 791 -13.08 7.40 23.92
C SER A 791 -11.57 7.24 23.78
N GLU A 792 -11.01 7.60 22.62
CA GLU A 792 -9.57 7.55 22.37
C GLU A 792 -8.87 8.79 22.96
N LYS A 793 -9.44 9.99 22.78
CA LYS A 793 -8.93 11.23 23.38
C LYS A 793 -8.84 11.13 24.91
N PHE A 794 -9.89 10.63 25.55
CA PHE A 794 -9.98 10.52 27.01
C PHE A 794 -9.28 9.28 27.57
N SER A 795 -8.79 8.38 26.73
CA SER A 795 -7.90 7.29 27.18
C SER A 795 -6.52 7.79 27.60
N PHE A 796 -6.17 9.03 27.28
CA PHE A 796 -4.90 9.65 27.63
C PHE A 796 -4.73 9.76 29.15
N PRO A 797 -3.52 9.56 29.70
CA PRO A 797 -3.22 9.73 31.13
C PRO A 797 -3.59 11.12 31.66
N PHE A 798 -4.22 11.16 32.84
CA PHE A 798 -4.39 12.39 33.60
C PHE A 798 -3.15 12.65 34.46
N ILE A 799 -2.38 13.68 34.10
CA ILE A 799 -1.17 14.09 34.81
C ILE A 799 -1.42 15.46 35.45
N PRO A 800 -1.37 15.58 36.80
CA PRO A 800 -1.56 16.87 37.46
C PRO A 800 -0.46 17.87 37.09
N ILE A 801 -0.85 19.01 36.51
CA ILE A 801 0.06 20.07 36.09
C ILE A 801 0.02 21.22 37.13
N PRO A 802 1.17 21.55 37.75
CA PRO A 802 1.26 22.69 38.64
C PRO A 802 0.87 24.00 37.93
N ASN A 803 0.05 24.84 38.58
CA ASN A 803 -0.37 26.14 38.05
C ASN A 803 -1.08 26.10 36.68
N ALA A 804 -1.76 24.99 36.35
CA ALA A 804 -2.44 24.80 35.07
C ALA A 804 -3.38 25.96 34.67
N GLU A 805 -4.11 26.54 35.63
CA GLU A 805 -4.99 27.69 35.40
C GLU A 805 -4.22 28.92 34.92
N SER A 806 -3.13 29.27 35.59
CA SER A 806 -2.27 30.41 35.22
C SER A 806 -1.65 30.21 33.83
N ILE A 807 -1.14 29.00 33.56
CA ILE A 807 -0.53 28.63 32.29
C ILE A 807 -1.53 28.75 31.14
N SER A 808 -2.69 28.10 31.26
CA SER A 808 -3.71 28.12 30.22
C SER A 808 -4.27 29.53 29.98
N SER A 809 -4.45 30.33 31.03
CA SER A 809 -4.84 31.74 30.91
C SER A 809 -3.80 32.56 30.17
N LYS A 810 -2.51 32.39 30.48
CA LYS A 810 -1.41 33.13 29.83
C LYS A 810 -1.36 32.87 28.32
N ILE A 811 -1.45 31.62 27.89
CA ILE A 811 -1.49 31.26 26.46
C ILE A 811 -2.70 31.90 25.78
N ASN A 812 -3.88 31.78 26.40
CA ASN A 812 -5.11 32.37 25.83
C ASN A 812 -4.99 33.89 25.69
N THR A 813 -4.38 34.58 26.67
CA THR A 813 -4.07 36.01 26.58
C THR A 813 -3.11 36.32 25.43
N LEU A 814 -2.03 35.56 25.26
CA LEU A 814 -1.08 35.75 24.16
C LEU A 814 -1.75 35.54 22.78
N LYS A 815 -2.55 34.48 22.63
CA LYS A 815 -3.31 34.21 21.40
C LYS A 815 -4.35 35.29 21.10
N ASN A 816 -4.98 35.85 22.13
CA ASN A 816 -5.88 36.98 21.97
C ASN A 816 -5.14 38.23 21.48
N LYS A 817 -3.96 38.54 22.05
CA LYS A 817 -3.10 39.63 21.58
C LYS A 817 -2.70 39.42 20.11
N TYR A 818 -2.23 38.21 19.76
CA TYR A 818 -1.87 37.84 18.40
C TYR A 818 -3.03 38.07 17.41
N TYR A 819 -4.24 37.63 17.77
CA TYR A 819 -5.44 37.80 16.93
C TYR A 819 -5.71 39.26 16.56
N TYR A 820 -5.65 40.18 17.54
CA TYR A 820 -5.87 41.61 17.27
C TYR A 820 -4.70 42.26 16.54
N GLU A 821 -3.47 41.82 16.79
CA GLU A 821 -2.28 42.31 16.06
C GLU A 821 -2.33 41.96 14.58
N CYS A 822 -2.75 40.74 14.21
CA CYS A 822 -2.90 40.35 12.80
C CYS A 822 -3.91 41.20 12.01
N LYS A 823 -4.76 41.99 12.68
CA LYS A 823 -5.71 42.91 12.03
C LYS A 823 -5.14 44.30 11.76
N LYS A 824 -3.94 44.61 12.29
CA LYS A 824 -3.28 45.90 12.08
C LYS A 824 -2.51 45.92 10.76
N ILE A 825 -2.46 47.09 10.12
CA ILE A 825 -1.75 47.33 8.86
C ILE A 825 -0.23 47.17 9.05
N PHE A 826 0.31 47.70 10.14
CA PHE A 826 1.65 47.43 10.62
C PHE A 826 1.52 46.62 11.90
N ASN A 827 1.96 45.36 11.88
CA ASN A 827 1.81 44.45 13.01
C ASN A 827 3.13 43.84 13.44
N ASN A 828 3.20 43.45 14.71
CA ASN A 828 4.32 42.71 15.29
C ASN A 828 3.89 41.26 15.57
N ALA A 829 3.04 40.69 14.71
CA ALA A 829 2.43 39.38 14.94
C ALA A 829 3.49 38.27 15.09
N ASP A 830 4.59 38.36 14.34
CA ASP A 830 5.69 37.39 14.40
C ASP A 830 6.36 37.32 15.78
N ILE A 831 6.52 38.46 16.46
CA ILE A 831 7.11 38.50 17.82
C ILE A 831 6.20 37.78 18.81
N ILE A 832 4.89 38.05 18.74
CA ILE A 832 3.92 37.40 19.63
C ILE A 832 3.79 35.92 19.29
N GLN A 833 3.90 35.54 18.01
CA GLN A 833 3.94 34.13 17.61
C GLN A 833 5.15 33.43 18.24
N GLN A 834 6.33 34.05 18.25
CA GLN A 834 7.52 33.51 18.92
C GLN A 834 7.30 33.37 20.43
N GLU A 835 6.65 34.33 21.09
CA GLU A 835 6.27 34.21 22.52
C GLU A 835 5.29 33.06 22.77
N ILE A 836 4.29 32.88 21.89
CA ILE A 836 3.35 31.75 21.96
C ILE A 836 4.10 30.42 21.80
N ASP A 837 4.99 30.32 20.82
CA ASP A 837 5.74 29.10 20.53
C ASP A 837 6.68 28.76 21.71
N ALA A 838 7.35 29.75 22.30
CA ALA A 838 8.17 29.58 23.49
C ALA A 838 7.36 29.11 24.70
N GLU A 839 6.14 29.64 24.89
CA GLU A 839 5.26 29.21 25.98
C GLU A 839 4.77 27.78 25.77
N LEU A 840 4.38 27.41 24.54
CA LEU A 840 3.99 26.04 24.22
C LEU A 840 5.14 25.06 24.47
N GLN A 841 6.37 25.40 24.07
CA GLN A 841 7.56 24.60 24.37
C GLN A 841 7.82 24.48 25.87
N ALA A 842 7.62 25.55 26.64
CA ALA A 842 7.79 25.51 28.10
C ALA A 842 6.76 24.57 28.76
N ILE A 843 5.54 24.52 28.23
CA ILE A 843 4.48 23.61 28.70
C ILE A 843 4.81 22.18 28.37
N ASP A 844 5.20 21.89 27.13
CA ASP A 844 5.58 20.54 26.73
C ASP A 844 6.78 20.05 27.57
N LYS A 845 7.76 20.92 27.86
CA LYS A 845 8.87 20.63 28.78
C LYS A 845 8.41 20.39 30.21
N LEU A 846 7.44 21.16 30.72
CA LEU A 846 6.88 20.97 32.07
C LEU A 846 6.17 19.61 32.18
N ILE A 847 5.31 19.28 31.21
CA ILE A 847 4.63 17.99 31.14
C ILE A 847 5.68 16.87 31.09
N PHE A 848 6.68 17.02 30.22
CA PHE A 848 7.77 16.07 30.06
C PHE A 848 8.51 15.82 31.38
N ASN A 849 8.94 16.88 32.06
CA ASN A 849 9.65 16.79 33.34
C ASN A 849 8.79 16.20 34.47
N THR A 850 7.46 16.25 34.34
CA THR A 850 6.54 15.69 35.34
C THR A 850 6.44 14.17 35.25
N ILE A 851 6.72 13.57 34.08
CA ILE A 851 6.41 12.15 33.82
C ILE A 851 7.60 11.29 33.37
N ASN A 852 8.68 11.90 32.85
CA ASN A 852 9.79 11.15 32.28
C ASN A 852 10.88 10.93 33.29
N ARG A 853 11.43 9.72 33.24
CA ARG A 853 12.52 9.30 34.13
C ARG A 853 13.84 9.13 33.38
N THR A 854 13.80 9.06 32.05
CA THR A 854 14.97 8.75 31.21
C THR A 854 15.02 9.65 29.98
N ASP A 855 16.24 9.88 29.45
CA ASP A 855 16.43 10.55 28.16
C ASP A 855 15.90 9.69 26.99
N GLU A 856 15.87 8.37 27.13
CA GLU A 856 15.30 7.46 26.14
C GLU A 856 13.81 7.75 25.87
N GLU A 857 12.98 7.89 26.91
CA GLU A 857 11.56 8.21 26.76
C GLU A 857 11.36 9.59 26.08
N LYS A 858 12.27 10.53 26.34
CA LYS A 858 12.32 11.82 25.63
C LYS A 858 12.54 11.65 24.15
N ASP A 859 13.58 10.92 23.81
CA ASP A 859 14.03 10.78 22.43
C ASP A 859 12.98 10.01 21.61
N LEU A 860 12.27 9.04 22.20
CA LEU A 860 11.13 8.35 21.56
C LEU A 860 10.00 9.32 21.21
N MET A 861 9.62 10.19 22.16
CA MET A 861 8.58 11.20 21.93
C MET A 861 9.02 12.21 20.86
N GLU A 862 10.25 12.71 20.93
CA GLU A 862 10.81 13.62 19.93
C GLU A 862 10.87 12.98 18.55
N TYR A 863 11.28 11.71 18.45
CA TYR A 863 11.29 10.97 17.19
C TYR A 863 9.89 10.85 16.58
N ALA A 864 8.88 10.53 17.39
CA ALA A 864 7.52 10.46 16.90
C ALA A 864 7.04 11.82 16.36
N ASN A 865 7.22 12.89 17.14
CA ASN A 865 6.68 14.22 16.81
C ASN A 865 7.45 14.94 15.70
N ASN A 866 8.78 14.80 15.67
CA ASN A 866 9.66 15.56 14.76
C ASN A 866 10.06 14.78 13.50
N ILE A 867 9.94 13.45 13.50
CA ILE A 867 10.28 12.60 12.35
C ILE A 867 9.07 11.83 11.84
N THR A 868 8.44 11.02 12.68
CA THR A 868 7.41 10.05 12.24
C THR A 868 6.13 10.76 11.76
N ILE A 869 5.60 11.71 12.53
CA ILE A 869 4.39 12.47 12.14
C ILE A 869 4.64 13.27 10.84
N PRO A 870 5.74 14.04 10.70
CA PRO A 870 6.10 14.70 9.44
C PRO A 870 6.21 13.74 8.25
N LEU A 871 6.81 12.55 8.43
CA LEU A 871 6.94 11.53 7.40
C LEU A 871 5.57 11.05 6.89
N ILE A 872 4.63 10.74 7.78
CA ILE A 872 3.25 10.34 7.42
C ILE A 872 2.51 11.45 6.68
N LYS A 873 2.86 12.71 6.98
CA LYS A 873 2.30 13.90 6.33
C LYS A 873 2.93 14.24 4.99
N TYR A 874 3.90 13.45 4.52
CA TYR A 874 4.67 13.74 3.30
C TYR A 874 5.41 15.08 3.38
N LYS A 875 5.81 15.50 4.59
CA LYS A 875 6.78 16.58 4.75
C LYS A 875 8.16 15.96 4.45
N ASN A 876 8.81 16.38 3.37
CA ASN A 876 10.09 15.81 2.91
C ASN A 876 11.25 15.98 3.91
N ASP A 877 11.07 16.73 4.99
CA ASP A 877 12.10 17.03 6.00
C ASP A 877 12.69 15.78 6.67
N ALA A 878 11.89 14.73 6.88
CA ALA A 878 12.34 13.48 7.52
C ALA A 878 13.25 12.62 6.62
N ILE A 879 13.20 12.82 5.30
CA ILE A 879 14.01 12.13 4.28
C ILE A 879 15.09 13.09 3.72
N LYS A 880 15.34 14.23 4.40
CA LYS A 880 16.45 15.12 4.04
C LYS A 880 17.78 14.49 4.45
N GLU A 881 18.79 14.78 3.64
CA GLU A 881 20.18 14.45 3.94
C GLU A 881 20.65 15.21 5.20
N ILE A 882 21.44 14.53 6.02
CA ILE A 882 22.16 15.13 7.14
C ILE A 882 23.48 15.66 6.60
N LYS A 883 23.83 16.90 6.98
CA LYS A 883 25.04 17.56 6.49
C LYS A 883 26.29 16.99 7.16
N TYR A 884 27.44 17.18 6.51
CA TYR A 884 28.73 16.83 7.10
C TYR A 884 28.96 17.67 8.37
N LYS A 885 29.39 17.04 9.48
CA LYS A 885 29.56 17.66 10.80
C LYS A 885 28.28 18.25 11.40
N ASP A 886 27.14 17.65 11.10
CA ASP A 886 25.87 17.97 11.76
C ASP A 886 25.80 17.24 13.10
N SER A 887 25.45 17.95 14.18
CA SER A 887 25.39 17.40 15.55
C SER A 887 24.42 16.22 15.66
N PHE A 888 23.44 16.12 14.74
CA PHE A 888 22.49 15.01 14.71
C PHE A 888 23.16 13.63 14.63
N LEU A 889 24.28 13.49 13.91
CA LEU A 889 25.05 12.23 13.85
C LEU A 889 25.92 12.02 15.10
N GLU A 890 26.36 13.10 15.75
CA GLU A 890 27.12 13.04 17.00
C GLU A 890 26.22 12.62 18.17
N ASP A 891 24.99 13.13 18.22
CA ASP A 891 23.97 12.74 19.19
C ASP A 891 23.66 11.23 19.09
N TYR A 892 23.58 10.69 17.88
CA TYR A 892 23.44 9.25 17.66
C TYR A 892 24.65 8.46 18.18
N ALA A 893 25.86 8.90 17.83
CA ALA A 893 27.11 8.25 18.24
C ALA A 893 27.30 8.28 19.77
N SER A 894 26.85 9.35 20.43
CA SER A 894 26.97 9.53 21.88
C SER A 894 26.34 8.38 22.67
N VAL A 895 25.22 7.82 22.21
CA VAL A 895 24.53 6.70 22.89
C VAL A 895 25.37 5.42 22.87
N PHE A 896 26.11 5.18 21.78
CA PHE A 896 27.06 4.06 21.73
C PHE A 896 28.25 4.29 22.66
N ILE A 897 28.78 5.52 22.68
CA ILE A 897 29.89 5.88 23.56
C ILE A 897 29.47 5.69 25.02
N ASP A 898 28.35 6.26 25.45
CA ASP A 898 27.85 6.16 26.82
C ASP A 898 27.64 4.71 27.27
N ARG A 899 27.19 3.83 26.34
CA ARG A 899 26.99 2.41 26.64
C ARG A 899 28.30 1.63 26.75
N PHE A 900 29.18 1.76 25.77
CA PHE A 900 30.29 0.83 25.58
C PHE A 900 31.62 1.34 26.16
N LYS A 901 31.81 2.66 26.26
CA LYS A 901 33.08 3.26 26.70
C LYS A 901 33.55 2.71 28.04
N HIS A 902 32.67 2.69 29.05
CA HIS A 902 33.02 2.17 30.38
C HIS A 902 33.36 0.68 30.41
N GLN A 903 32.90 -0.10 29.43
CA GLN A 903 33.12 -1.55 29.37
C GLN A 903 34.33 -1.91 28.50
N LEU A 904 34.62 -1.12 27.47
CA LEU A 904 35.64 -1.42 26.47
C LEU A 904 36.95 -0.65 26.68
N ASP A 905 36.92 0.55 27.27
CA ASP A 905 38.15 1.31 27.58
C ASP A 905 39.04 0.52 28.55
N ASN A 906 40.33 0.45 28.24
CA ASN A 906 41.32 -0.20 29.09
C ASN A 906 42.61 0.62 29.18
N GLY A 907 43.59 0.15 29.96
CA GLY A 907 44.84 0.88 30.21
C GLY A 907 45.74 1.11 28.98
N SER A 908 45.41 0.54 27.82
CA SER A 908 46.17 0.65 26.56
C SER A 908 45.34 1.14 25.37
N GLU A 909 44.01 0.99 25.39
CA GLU A 909 43.12 1.28 24.27
C GLU A 909 41.87 2.04 24.72
N LYS A 910 41.33 2.87 23.84
CA LYS A 910 40.09 3.62 24.02
C LYS A 910 39.09 3.36 22.90
N PHE A 911 37.81 3.42 23.23
CA PHE A 911 36.70 3.27 22.31
C PHE A 911 36.41 4.61 21.59
N VAL A 912 36.39 4.58 20.26
CA VAL A 912 36.13 5.76 19.41
C VAL A 912 35.12 5.45 18.30
N VAL A 913 34.45 6.49 17.80
CA VAL A 913 33.51 6.39 16.68
C VAL A 913 34.04 7.17 15.48
N GLU A 914 34.15 6.50 14.34
CA GLU A 914 34.52 7.10 13.07
C GLU A 914 33.31 7.21 12.13
N ILE A 915 32.93 8.42 11.76
CA ILE A 915 31.79 8.74 10.91
C ILE A 915 32.26 9.01 9.49
N TRP A 916 31.97 8.08 8.59
CA TRP A 916 32.16 8.21 7.15
C TRP A 916 30.91 8.81 6.51
N HIS A 917 31.06 9.98 5.88
CA HIS A 917 29.93 10.74 5.36
C HIS A 917 29.99 10.90 3.84
N THR A 918 28.83 10.68 3.22
CA THR A 918 28.50 11.09 1.85
C THR A 918 27.09 11.71 1.82
N ASN A 919 26.70 12.31 0.70
CA ASN A 919 25.34 12.87 0.56
C ASN A 919 24.25 11.78 0.56
N GLN A 920 24.60 10.50 0.44
CA GLN A 920 23.63 9.42 0.24
C GLN A 920 23.69 8.35 1.31
N ILE A 921 24.86 8.10 1.88
CA ILE A 921 25.13 7.04 2.84
C ILE A 921 26.02 7.60 3.95
N VAL A 922 25.72 7.19 5.18
CA VAL A 922 26.59 7.41 6.34
C VAL A 922 27.03 6.05 6.86
N GLY A 923 28.32 5.90 7.15
CA GLY A 923 28.88 4.77 7.88
C GLY A 923 29.39 5.24 9.24
N MET A 924 29.09 4.51 10.30
CA MET A 924 29.69 4.68 11.62
C MET A 924 30.46 3.42 11.98
N PHE A 925 31.73 3.58 12.28
CA PHE A 925 32.63 2.50 12.68
C PHE A 925 33.05 2.72 14.13
N PHE A 926 32.84 1.71 14.94
CA PHE A 926 33.09 1.69 16.37
C PHE A 926 34.35 0.86 16.61
N LYS A 927 35.42 1.50 17.07
CA LYS A 927 36.78 0.94 17.07
C LYS A 927 37.47 1.09 18.42
N MET A 928 38.31 0.13 18.75
CA MET A 928 39.35 0.30 19.78
C MET A 928 40.62 0.88 19.14
N VAL A 929 41.14 1.96 19.69
CA VAL A 929 42.38 2.61 19.23
C VAL A 929 43.37 2.79 20.38
N SER A 930 44.67 2.74 20.09
CA SER A 930 45.73 2.92 21.10
C SER A 930 45.67 4.29 21.78
N LEU A 931 45.94 4.33 23.09
CA LEU A 931 46.03 5.57 23.86
C LEU A 931 47.19 6.48 23.44
N ASP A 932 48.21 5.94 22.78
CA ASP A 932 49.36 6.71 22.28
C ASP A 932 49.00 7.64 21.10
N GLU A 933 47.81 7.47 20.51
CA GLU A 933 47.30 8.28 19.42
C GLU A 933 46.29 9.34 19.92
N ASN A 934 46.54 10.61 19.60
CA ASN A 934 45.68 11.73 19.98
C ASN A 934 44.41 11.77 19.11
N HIS A 935 43.46 10.86 19.37
CA HIS A 935 42.14 10.83 18.72
C HIS A 935 41.06 11.51 19.55
N ASP A 936 40.20 12.31 18.91
CA ASP A 936 38.91 12.71 19.46
C ASP A 936 37.99 11.48 19.59
N GLU A 937 37.00 11.52 20.51
CA GLU A 937 36.03 10.43 20.67
C GLU A 937 35.19 10.18 19.41
N ILE A 938 34.94 11.24 18.64
CA ILE A 938 34.24 11.18 17.35
C ILE A 938 35.15 11.76 16.26
N LYS A 939 35.47 10.93 15.25
CA LYS A 939 36.26 11.30 14.08
C LYS A 939 35.39 11.36 12.84
N TRP A 940 35.50 12.42 12.05
CA TRP A 940 34.76 12.59 10.80
C TRP A 940 35.62 12.38 9.56
N GLU A 941 35.14 11.62 8.58
CA GLU A 941 35.75 11.47 7.26
C GLU A 941 34.75 11.76 6.13
N LYS A 942 35.09 12.69 5.23
CA LYS A 942 34.29 13.00 4.04
C LYS A 942 34.74 12.12 2.86
N LYS A 943 33.87 11.24 2.36
CA LYS A 943 34.21 10.22 1.33
C LYS A 943 33.52 10.44 -0.02
N GLN A 944 33.16 11.68 -0.35
CA GLN A 944 32.46 12.03 -1.59
C GLN A 944 33.26 11.52 -2.82
N ASN A 945 32.66 10.65 -3.63
CA ASN A 945 33.26 10.00 -4.81
C ASN A 945 34.51 9.12 -4.54
N ASN A 946 34.67 8.57 -3.33
CA ASN A 946 35.80 7.69 -3.04
C ASN A 946 35.55 6.28 -3.61
N ALA A 947 36.27 5.91 -4.67
CA ALA A 947 36.20 4.60 -5.31
C ALA A 947 36.41 3.43 -4.33
N LEU A 948 37.20 3.62 -3.27
CA LEU A 948 37.41 2.61 -2.22
C LEU A 948 36.16 2.42 -1.35
N PHE A 949 35.45 3.49 -1.00
CA PHE A 949 34.20 3.41 -0.24
C PHE A 949 33.10 2.75 -1.08
N LEU A 950 33.02 3.10 -2.38
CA LEU A 950 32.12 2.45 -3.33
C LEU A 950 32.46 0.97 -3.51
N SER A 951 33.75 0.60 -3.57
CA SER A 951 34.19 -0.80 -3.66
C SER A 951 33.91 -1.60 -2.37
N PHE A 952 33.95 -0.95 -1.21
CA PHE A 952 33.60 -1.55 0.09
C PHE A 952 32.10 -1.80 0.20
N LEU A 953 31.27 -0.83 -0.24
CA LEU A 953 29.82 -1.01 -0.32
C LEU A 953 29.43 -2.09 -1.35
N ALA A 954 30.08 -2.14 -2.50
CA ALA A 954 29.88 -3.19 -3.50
C ALA A 954 30.30 -4.56 -2.96
N LYS A 955 31.44 -4.67 -2.27
CA LYS A 955 31.88 -5.94 -1.63
C LYS A 955 30.90 -6.45 -0.57
N ILE A 956 30.32 -5.56 0.24
CA ILE A 956 29.37 -5.96 1.27
C ILE A 956 27.97 -6.19 0.71
N GLY A 957 27.57 -5.46 -0.34
CA GLY A 957 26.31 -5.70 -1.06
C GLY A 957 26.26 -7.06 -1.78
N VAL A 958 27.42 -7.65 -2.08
CA VAL A 958 27.57 -8.94 -2.78
C VAL A 958 27.45 -10.16 -1.84
N GLU A 959 27.62 -10.01 -0.53
CA GLU A 959 27.42 -11.13 0.42
C GLU A 959 25.92 -11.33 0.73
N LYS A 960 25.22 -11.98 -0.20
CA LYS A 960 23.91 -12.66 -0.01
C LYS A 960 22.72 -11.78 0.42
N ILE A 961 22.46 -10.68 -0.31
CA ILE A 961 21.17 -9.97 -0.25
C ILE A 961 20.15 -10.52 -1.29
N THR A 962 20.51 -11.54 -2.07
CA THR A 962 19.69 -12.03 -3.19
C THR A 962 18.54 -12.98 -2.86
N ASP A 963 18.29 -13.36 -1.59
CA ASP A 963 17.15 -14.22 -1.24
C ASP A 963 15.96 -13.48 -0.58
N LYS A 964 16.10 -12.20 -0.21
CA LYS A 964 15.03 -11.42 0.43
C LYS A 964 14.69 -10.21 -0.42
N LEU A 965 13.49 -10.21 -1.01
CA LEU A 965 12.95 -9.18 -1.94
C LEU A 965 12.76 -7.78 -1.30
N PHE A 966 13.36 -7.53 -0.14
CA PHE A 966 13.20 -6.31 0.63
C PHE A 966 14.59 -5.75 0.81
N VAL A 967 14.89 -4.63 0.16
CA VAL A 967 16.22 -4.04 0.22
C VAL A 967 16.55 -3.71 1.69
N GLN A 968 17.37 -4.54 2.33
CA GLN A 968 17.98 -4.30 3.63
C GLN A 968 18.97 -3.15 3.46
N LYS A 969 18.59 -1.95 3.94
CA LYS A 969 19.41 -0.74 3.79
C LYS A 969 20.43 -0.51 4.89
N ASP A 970 20.32 -1.26 5.99
CA ASP A 970 21.25 -1.15 7.12
C ASP A 970 22.26 -2.30 7.02
N ILE A 971 23.48 -1.99 6.61
CA ILE A 971 24.59 -2.92 6.63
C ILE A 971 25.23 -2.82 8.02
N ARG A 972 25.34 -3.96 8.72
CA ARG A 972 25.95 -4.06 10.04
C ARG A 972 26.90 -5.24 10.06
N GLY A 973 28.00 -5.13 10.78
CA GLY A 973 28.95 -6.22 10.86
C GLY A 973 30.04 -5.98 11.88
N PHE A 974 30.83 -7.02 12.09
CA PHE A 974 32.09 -7.00 12.82
C PHE A 974 33.21 -7.22 11.80
N GLU A 975 34.28 -6.45 11.89
CA GLU A 975 35.47 -6.74 11.10
C GLU A 975 36.14 -8.02 11.62
N ASN A 976 36.87 -8.72 10.74
CA ASN A 976 37.57 -9.97 11.08
C ASN A 976 38.62 -9.81 12.20
N ASN A 977 39.01 -8.57 12.53
CA ASN A 977 39.90 -8.27 13.65
C ASN A 977 39.23 -8.45 15.02
N GLY A 978 37.89 -8.60 15.08
CA GLY A 978 37.13 -8.79 16.31
C GLY A 978 37.03 -7.55 17.21
N THR A 979 37.67 -6.44 16.86
CA THR A 979 37.75 -5.21 17.67
C THR A 979 37.03 -4.01 17.06
N THR A 980 36.47 -4.19 15.86
CA THR A 980 35.71 -3.15 15.15
C THR A 980 34.34 -3.69 14.77
N PHE A 981 33.30 -2.91 15.03
CA PHE A 981 31.97 -3.12 14.48
C PHE A 981 31.47 -1.86 13.78
N TYR A 982 30.51 -2.00 12.88
CA TYR A 982 30.06 -0.89 12.06
C TYR A 982 28.57 -0.94 11.73
N ILE A 983 28.03 0.24 11.45
CA ILE A 983 26.65 0.46 11.00
C ILE A 983 26.71 1.40 9.80
N ILE A 984 26.14 1.00 8.68
CA ILE A 984 26.04 1.81 7.47
C ILE A 984 24.58 1.88 7.07
N LYS A 985 24.07 3.10 6.91
CA LYS A 985 22.67 3.36 6.54
C LYS A 985 22.57 4.51 5.54
N PRO A 986 21.44 4.64 4.82
CA PRO A 986 21.14 5.83 4.04
C PRO A 986 21.28 7.11 4.89
N ASN A 987 21.75 8.18 4.27
CA ASN A 987 21.85 9.50 4.89
C ASN A 987 20.45 10.16 4.96
N GLU A 988 19.61 9.67 5.87
CA GLU A 988 18.25 10.16 6.11
C GLU A 988 18.04 10.42 7.59
N LYS A 989 17.53 11.60 7.98
CA LYS A 989 17.30 11.96 9.40
C LYS A 989 16.54 10.89 10.18
N ARG A 990 15.56 10.24 9.57
CA ARG A 990 14.76 9.19 10.23
C ARG A 990 15.56 7.95 10.67
N LEU A 991 16.73 7.69 10.08
CA LEU A 991 17.52 6.49 10.37
C LEU A 991 18.65 6.72 11.39
N TRP A 992 18.94 7.99 11.68
CA TRP A 992 20.06 8.43 12.52
C TRP A 992 19.62 9.27 13.72
N HIS A 993 18.34 9.24 14.08
CA HIS A 993 17.87 9.92 15.29
C HIS A 993 18.31 9.16 16.55
N LYS A 994 18.51 9.86 17.68
CA LYS A 994 18.94 9.26 18.96
C LYS A 994 18.02 8.14 19.46
N ALA A 995 16.71 8.29 19.29
CA ALA A 995 15.73 7.21 19.52
C ALA A 995 16.07 5.87 18.81
N ILE A 996 16.66 5.95 17.60
CA ILE A 996 17.07 4.77 16.83
C ILE A 996 18.37 4.19 17.35
N SER A 997 19.29 5.01 17.89
CA SER A 997 20.54 4.50 18.44
C SER A 997 20.32 3.62 19.67
N TYR A 998 19.35 3.90 20.55
CA TYR A 998 19.07 3.00 21.69
C TYR A 998 18.78 1.57 21.23
N ILE A 999 17.90 1.42 20.23
CA ILE A 999 17.53 0.12 19.66
C ILE A 999 18.75 -0.58 19.04
N ASP A 1000 19.57 0.18 18.33
CA ASP A 1000 20.75 -0.38 17.68
C ASP A 1000 21.83 -0.76 18.69
N VAL A 1001 22.03 0.04 19.72
CA VAL A 1001 22.94 -0.24 20.83
C VAL A 1001 22.57 -1.53 21.54
N ASP A 1002 21.30 -1.72 21.91
CA ASP A 1002 20.83 -2.93 22.57
C ASP A 1002 21.11 -4.17 21.71
N GLU A 1003 20.91 -4.04 20.41
CA GLU A 1003 21.14 -5.13 19.48
C GLU A 1003 22.62 -5.52 19.36
N PHE A 1004 23.52 -4.54 19.30
CA PHE A 1004 24.96 -4.80 19.34
C PHE A 1004 25.40 -5.36 20.69
N ALA A 1005 24.84 -4.87 21.79
CA ALA A 1005 25.13 -5.39 23.12
C ALA A 1005 24.74 -6.88 23.21
N ASP A 1006 23.55 -7.25 22.75
CA ASP A 1006 23.09 -8.64 22.69
C ASP A 1006 24.00 -9.50 21.79
N ALA A 1007 24.44 -8.98 20.64
CA ALA A 1007 25.32 -9.70 19.73
C ALA A 1007 26.71 -9.94 20.35
N ILE A 1008 27.28 -8.92 21.02
CA ILE A 1008 28.56 -9.01 21.71
C ILE A 1008 28.50 -10.02 22.86
N ILE A 1009 27.41 -10.01 23.66
CA ILE A 1009 27.22 -10.98 24.76
C ILE A 1009 27.16 -12.41 24.22
N LYS A 1010 26.36 -12.66 23.18
CA LYS A 1010 26.24 -14.01 22.57
C LYS A 1010 27.54 -14.50 21.94
N ALA A 1011 28.37 -13.60 21.43
CA ALA A 1011 29.70 -13.94 20.92
C ALA A 1011 30.67 -14.28 22.07
N GLY A 1012 30.60 -13.55 23.18
CA GLY A 1012 31.42 -13.78 24.38
C GLY A 1012 31.06 -15.04 25.17
N GLU A 1013 29.81 -15.48 25.17
CA GLU A 1013 29.39 -16.75 25.81
C GLU A 1013 29.88 -18.01 25.05
N ASN A 1014 30.33 -17.86 23.80
CA ASN A 1014 30.88 -18.95 22.99
C ASN A 1014 32.43 -18.94 22.92
N MET A 1015 33.11 -18.11 23.73
CA MET A 1015 34.57 -18.07 23.88
C MET A 1015 35.05 -18.74 25.16
#